data_AF-A0A959A5Q4-F1
#
_entry.id   AF-A0A959A5Q4-F1
#
_cell.length_a   1.000
_cell.length_b   1.000
_cell.length_c   1.000
_cell.angle_alpha   90.00
_cell.angle_beta   90.00
_cell.angle_gamma   90.00
#
_symmetry.space_group_name_H-M   'P 1'
#
loop_
_entity.id
_entity.type
_entity.pdbx_description
1 polymer ?
#
loop_
_entity_poly.entity_id
_entity_poly.type
_entity_poly.pdbx_seq_one_letter_code
_entity_poly.pdbx_strand_id
1 'polypeptide(L)'
;MRKNKLLLSSVLIIAALLAIRWLVSYQFASPQLNDQYVGSLIEDEVYKQEYQMVPVLDSLSLHGTIQEDGSLKTSYPYFIFKQGELQYWSDFHFIPSYEALEGTDKYSFLEKPQGKFIVRKWVVVHQQTTYEVYTTIPLFRNYLINNLFIQSGINDKIGTQGQISVEAPSAKGNLVVVNEVPVCSVSLEKDYLPAIVAPLQLIDSLLFLFGVVFFVTMYKLILAKNKLWEIPLLLVGWTGFKLFLPLLSGVNSIFSVNLFDPQYYAVSWFERSFGDLLINSAFILLIALRFVSWFKSRKLMGWLSGGESNGRKTAFGIAVLFASFWVLNYLFFQLRSIYHNSQVSIDIVSSLQMDYLRFLTFLVVVVINISTFFFYHTIVRHLINVISSIKTYALSLIVAAVLYVGLSFMANMPLANLLVINVLLITGLWVFKLPKSLNTANYRRFLYIIIFLGVLSVLYGQLVSDFEQQRNVAKINSTLEKKLAVSDPFAEFLLSSALSELSSDPFIVNRMASPFLSKTAVESKVKQVFLNSYLNKFEQSVILFDAKGNPINTSSVRISLTELLNEKGQELKETDYSAVFLLSKPLPGFTKHYMGYATIKRSNGIVGYVLIELMERQFGSPGVYPELLVDNRFQTSSMTDTELAYYQDGRLLNTVSTTEYPAHFEPGRENVWYENESLFVAMNEGNRAIIASVPFNRKRIVISNASFIWVLTLLPVVLLWFSAFAMRRGSFATLSYTERILWYLNMAFIIPLLVVTAITFQLLTDSFEREANSTKLATVGRIADQLNPYVLAYSQNNDQLPELVERLNTLSDNTQSDFNLFDTDGSLIASSQPGVFNKYLLAPYINSVALNFIGKEGKGHMVLKEHVGNLFYNNSYAAVVEEGSGELLGIVSMPFFSSDSSLQSSKLEAFTTILNVFVVVLFVTLMVTYFAGKWLTKPLVIIRNKLKSTSFSQQTEPISIEWSDELGMLIRAYNQMLADLEESKGALQRSEKEKAWREAAQQVAHEIKNPLTPMKLTLQRLSNKIQGKDVSVADLSIPLKSVLDQVETLNSIASSFSEFAKMPTPVVERVEVHSIIRKSSELFAGDPGLELKLQLHKGEVYSEVDPKLLSRILNNLLLNAKQSGRKEQVKVEVNLQTNIGDTLLIIIKDNGAGIDPAIADKVFIPRFTTKEQGSGIGLAMTKYGVENMGGKIYFESTIGKGTTFTLELPIVD
;
A
#
# COMPACT_ATOMS: atom_id res chain seq x y z
N MET A 1 16.50 24.02 16.84
CA MET A 1 16.88 25.13 15.95
C MET A 1 17.26 24.70 14.51
N ARG A 2 18.22 23.79 14.27
CA ARG A 2 18.59 23.37 12.89
C ARG A 2 17.45 22.75 12.04
N LYS A 3 16.59 21.90 12.63
CA LYS A 3 15.40 21.34 11.94
C LYS A 3 14.38 22.40 11.50
N ASN A 4 14.33 23.55 12.19
CA ASN A 4 13.39 24.63 11.88
C ASN A 4 13.85 25.47 10.68
N LYS A 5 15.16 25.49 10.39
CA LYS A 5 15.72 26.19 9.22
C LYS A 5 15.46 25.41 7.93
N LEU A 6 15.51 24.08 7.95
CA LEU A 6 15.29 23.22 6.78
C LEU A 6 13.86 23.23 6.25
N LEU A 7 12.87 23.34 7.14
CA LEU A 7 11.45 23.40 6.74
C LEU A 7 11.04 24.81 6.30
N LEU A 8 11.59 25.84 6.94
CA LEU A 8 11.42 27.22 6.50
C LEU A 8 12.16 27.45 5.17
N SER A 9 13.34 26.86 4.99
CA SER A 9 14.06 26.93 3.72
C SER A 9 13.35 26.17 2.63
N SER A 10 12.73 25.01 2.89
CA SER A 10 11.93 24.31 1.87
C SER A 10 10.66 25.07 1.50
N VAL A 11 9.97 25.71 2.46
CA VAL A 11 8.83 26.59 2.15
C VAL A 11 9.30 27.83 1.38
N LEU A 12 10.43 28.44 1.74
CA LEU A 12 11.01 29.57 1.00
C LEU A 12 11.54 29.16 -0.37
N ILE A 13 12.05 27.94 -0.53
CA ILE A 13 12.47 27.37 -1.81
C ILE A 13 11.25 27.06 -2.66
N ILE A 14 10.16 26.52 -2.11
CA ILE A 14 8.91 26.33 -2.85
C ILE A 14 8.31 27.68 -3.23
N ALA A 15 8.31 28.67 -2.33
CA ALA A 15 7.88 30.03 -2.64
C ALA A 15 8.75 30.68 -3.73
N ALA A 16 10.07 30.50 -3.65
CA ALA A 16 11.02 30.98 -4.64
C ALA A 16 10.86 30.23 -5.97
N LEU A 17 10.61 28.92 -5.95
CA LEU A 17 10.35 28.11 -7.15
C LEU A 17 9.01 28.46 -7.78
N LEU A 18 7.98 28.79 -6.99
CA LEU A 18 6.70 29.29 -7.48
C LEU A 18 6.84 30.71 -8.04
N ALA A 19 7.63 31.57 -7.40
CA ALA A 19 7.94 32.91 -7.89
C ALA A 19 8.83 32.89 -9.13
N ILE A 20 9.81 31.98 -9.22
CA ILE A 20 10.64 31.72 -10.39
C ILE A 20 9.79 31.11 -11.49
N ARG A 21 8.93 30.12 -11.18
CA ARG A 21 7.99 29.57 -12.15
C ARG A 21 7.03 30.64 -12.64
N TRP A 22 6.58 31.57 -11.78
CA TRP A 22 5.78 32.73 -12.17
C TRP A 22 6.56 33.70 -13.06
N LEU A 23 7.81 34.02 -12.73
CA LEU A 23 8.70 34.86 -13.54
C LEU A 23 8.97 34.23 -14.90
N VAL A 24 9.24 32.92 -14.91
CA VAL A 24 9.42 32.11 -16.12
C VAL A 24 8.10 32.06 -16.87
N SER A 25 6.96 31.74 -16.27
CA SER A 25 5.67 31.78 -16.96
C SER A 25 5.23 33.18 -17.33
N TYR A 26 5.73 34.26 -16.74
CA TYR A 26 5.43 35.63 -17.19
C TYR A 26 6.33 36.03 -18.36
N GLN A 27 7.57 35.54 -18.39
CA GLN A 27 8.48 35.66 -19.53
C GLN A 27 8.16 34.68 -20.67
N PHE A 28 7.48 33.57 -20.40
CA PHE A 28 7.25 32.45 -21.34
C PHE A 28 5.77 32.09 -21.57
N ALA A 29 4.80 32.58 -20.78
CA ALA A 29 3.38 32.46 -21.13
C ALA A 29 3.08 33.52 -22.18
N SER A 30 2.86 33.02 -23.39
CA SER A 30 2.71 33.74 -24.64
C SER A 30 3.96 34.52 -25.07
N PRO A 31 4.82 33.97 -25.97
CA PRO A 31 5.13 34.79 -27.14
C PRO A 31 3.77 35.34 -27.60
N GLN A 32 3.58 36.66 -27.60
CA GLN A 32 2.31 37.24 -28.03
C GLN A 32 1.92 36.52 -29.31
N LEU A 33 0.82 35.75 -29.29
CA LEU A 33 0.26 35.16 -30.50
C LEU A 33 -0.07 36.35 -31.37
N ASN A 34 0.86 36.69 -32.24
CA ASN A 34 0.72 37.65 -33.31
C ASN A 34 0.86 36.86 -34.61
N ASP A 35 0.33 37.41 -35.69
CA ASP A 35 0.32 36.71 -36.96
C ASP A 35 1.75 36.40 -37.49
N GLN A 36 2.80 37.08 -37.00
CA GLN A 36 4.21 36.80 -37.36
C GLN A 36 4.76 35.58 -36.62
N TYR A 37 4.42 35.38 -35.34
CA TYR A 37 4.87 34.22 -34.57
C TYR A 37 4.28 32.93 -35.14
N VAL A 38 2.99 32.93 -35.46
CA VAL A 38 2.35 31.79 -36.13
C VAL A 38 2.95 31.56 -37.51
N GLY A 39 3.23 32.62 -38.28
CA GLY A 39 3.96 32.52 -39.54
C GLY A 39 5.31 31.82 -39.39
N SER A 40 6.10 32.20 -38.36
CA SER A 40 7.41 31.58 -38.10
C SER A 40 7.32 30.09 -37.70
N LEU A 41 6.24 29.66 -37.05
CA LEU A 41 6.00 28.24 -36.76
C LEU A 41 5.72 27.44 -38.03
N ILE A 42 4.95 28.01 -38.96
CA ILE A 42 4.69 27.39 -40.27
C ILE A 42 5.99 27.30 -41.07
N GLU A 43 6.82 28.34 -41.07
CA GLU A 43 8.15 28.31 -41.69
C GLU A 43 9.05 27.20 -41.10
N ASP A 44 9.10 27.08 -39.76
CA ASP A 44 9.88 26.04 -39.08
C ASP A 44 9.41 24.62 -39.43
N GLU A 45 8.09 24.39 -39.51
CA GLU A 45 7.55 23.10 -39.95
C GLU A 45 7.88 22.78 -41.42
N VAL A 46 7.90 23.79 -42.30
CA VAL A 46 8.34 23.61 -43.70
C VAL A 46 9.83 23.26 -43.77
N TYR A 47 10.69 23.95 -43.01
CA TYR A 47 12.12 23.64 -42.98
C TYR A 47 12.41 22.24 -42.41
N LYS A 48 11.71 21.84 -41.35
CA LYS A 48 11.81 20.47 -40.80
C LYS A 48 11.39 19.42 -41.83
N GLN A 49 10.32 19.67 -42.58
CA GLN A 49 9.89 18.79 -43.65
C GLN A 49 10.97 18.63 -44.71
N GLU A 50 11.54 19.73 -45.21
CA GLU A 50 12.61 19.65 -46.22
C GLU A 50 13.82 18.85 -45.71
N TYR A 51 14.23 19.07 -44.47
CA TYR A 51 15.34 18.34 -43.86
C TYR A 51 15.06 16.82 -43.75
N GLN A 52 13.85 16.43 -43.33
CA GLN A 52 13.48 15.02 -43.19
C GLN A 52 13.31 14.30 -44.53
N MET A 53 13.06 15.02 -45.62
CA MET A 53 12.91 14.42 -46.95
C MET A 53 14.24 14.10 -47.64
N VAL A 54 15.37 14.69 -47.20
CA VAL A 54 16.69 14.47 -47.82
C VAL A 54 17.04 12.97 -47.95
N PRO A 55 16.93 12.14 -46.89
CA PRO A 55 17.25 10.71 -47.00
C PRO A 55 16.35 9.94 -47.97
N VAL A 56 15.07 10.34 -48.11
CA VAL A 56 14.12 9.73 -49.04
C VAL A 56 14.51 10.06 -50.49
N LEU A 57 14.83 11.33 -50.74
CA LEU A 57 15.28 11.80 -52.06
C LEU A 57 16.61 11.14 -52.46
N ASP A 58 17.56 11.03 -51.54
CA ASP A 58 18.85 10.38 -51.76
C ASP A 58 18.66 8.89 -52.08
N SER A 59 17.83 8.17 -51.31
CA SER A 59 17.53 6.75 -51.56
C SER A 59 16.93 6.55 -52.95
N LEU A 60 15.94 7.36 -53.32
CA LEU A 60 15.26 7.28 -54.62
C LEU A 60 16.22 7.60 -55.78
N SER A 61 17.11 8.57 -55.60
CA SER A 61 18.11 8.96 -56.60
C SER A 61 19.17 7.87 -56.85
N LEU A 62 19.55 7.16 -55.79
CA LEU A 62 20.60 6.13 -55.82
C LEU A 62 20.08 4.76 -56.29
N HIS A 63 18.85 4.38 -55.90
CA HIS A 63 18.35 3.01 -56.06
C HIS A 63 17.10 2.89 -56.95
N GLY A 64 16.49 4.02 -57.36
CA GLY A 64 15.23 4.03 -58.13
C GLY A 64 14.01 3.50 -57.35
N THR A 65 14.22 3.12 -56.09
CA THR A 65 13.27 2.54 -55.14
C THR A 65 13.68 2.99 -53.74
N ILE A 66 12.76 2.98 -52.78
CA ILE A 66 13.10 3.22 -51.38
C ILE A 66 13.50 1.88 -50.76
N GLN A 67 14.69 1.80 -50.14
CA GLN A 67 15.07 0.65 -49.32
C GLN A 67 14.32 0.72 -47.98
N GLU A 68 13.22 -0.02 -47.87
CA GLU A 68 12.23 0.12 -46.79
C GLU A 68 12.39 -0.96 -45.71
N ASP A 69 13.47 -0.89 -44.94
CA ASP A 69 13.62 -1.65 -43.68
C ASP A 69 12.95 -0.92 -42.49
N GLY A 70 11.93 -0.08 -42.77
CA GLY A 70 11.27 0.77 -41.75
C GLY A 70 12.16 1.86 -41.12
N SER A 71 13.36 2.09 -41.65
CA SER A 71 14.39 3.00 -41.12
C SER A 71 14.25 4.47 -41.56
N LEU A 72 13.61 4.72 -42.71
CA LEU A 72 13.34 6.07 -43.23
C LEU A 72 12.02 6.63 -42.67
N LYS A 73 11.99 6.95 -41.37
CA LYS A 73 10.81 7.56 -40.74
C LYS A 73 10.80 9.07 -40.90
N THR A 74 9.97 9.58 -41.80
CA THR A 74 9.61 11.01 -41.84
C THR A 74 8.39 11.27 -40.96
N SER A 75 8.33 12.46 -40.36
CA SER A 75 7.17 12.95 -39.62
C SER A 75 6.09 13.52 -40.53
N TYR A 76 6.39 13.71 -41.81
CA TYR A 76 5.50 14.26 -42.82
C TYR A 76 5.20 13.21 -43.89
N PRO A 77 3.94 13.14 -44.34
CA PRO A 77 3.53 12.23 -45.40
C PRO A 77 4.19 12.62 -46.73
N TYR A 78 4.59 11.62 -47.52
CA TYR A 78 5.15 11.80 -48.85
C TYR A 78 4.61 10.75 -49.81
N PHE A 79 4.55 11.12 -51.09
CA PHE A 79 3.92 10.38 -52.17
C PHE A 79 4.84 10.43 -53.39
N ILE A 80 5.06 9.28 -54.02
CA ILE A 80 5.92 9.18 -55.21
C ILE A 80 5.07 8.82 -56.40
N PHE A 81 5.16 9.65 -57.44
CA PHE A 81 4.50 9.44 -58.71
C PHE A 81 5.51 9.16 -59.82
N LYS A 82 5.16 8.27 -60.73
CA LYS A 82 5.90 7.98 -61.96
C LYS A 82 4.92 8.11 -63.12
N GLN A 83 5.20 9.04 -64.05
CA GLN A 83 4.32 9.31 -65.20
C GLN A 83 2.86 9.60 -64.81
N GLY A 84 2.62 10.20 -63.65
CA GLY A 84 1.27 10.50 -63.13
C GLY A 84 0.64 9.38 -62.31
N GLU A 85 1.23 8.19 -62.26
CA GLU A 85 0.73 7.07 -61.46
C GLU A 85 1.40 7.02 -60.08
N LEU A 86 0.61 6.80 -59.03
CA LEU A 86 1.10 6.67 -57.66
C LEU A 86 1.85 5.35 -57.49
N GLN A 87 3.13 5.41 -57.16
CA GLN A 87 4.00 4.24 -56.95
C GLN A 87 4.21 3.93 -55.47
N TYR A 88 4.13 4.95 -54.61
CA TYR A 88 4.34 4.82 -53.17
C TYR A 88 3.66 5.94 -52.39
N TRP A 89 3.19 5.63 -51.18
CA TRP A 89 2.68 6.57 -50.20
C TRP A 89 3.19 6.21 -48.80
N SER A 90 3.56 7.20 -47.99
CA SER A 90 3.96 6.97 -46.60
C SER A 90 2.83 7.15 -45.58
N ASP A 91 1.68 7.66 -46.03
CA ASP A 91 0.51 7.90 -45.19
C ASP A 91 -0.77 7.38 -45.87
N PHE A 92 -1.67 6.84 -45.05
CA PHE A 92 -2.93 6.25 -45.47
C PHE A 92 -4.15 7.02 -44.94
N HIS A 93 -3.94 8.16 -44.26
CA HIS A 93 -5.04 9.05 -43.83
C HIS A 93 -5.52 9.96 -44.96
N PHE A 94 -4.59 10.53 -45.72
CA PHE A 94 -4.87 11.44 -46.82
C PHE A 94 -3.87 11.24 -47.95
N ILE A 95 -4.37 10.96 -49.14
CA ILE A 95 -3.56 10.82 -50.37
C ILE A 95 -4.16 11.77 -51.42
N PRO A 96 -3.42 12.81 -51.83
CA PRO A 96 -3.90 13.74 -52.86
C PRO A 96 -3.90 13.09 -54.25
N SER A 97 -4.94 13.36 -55.04
CA SER A 97 -5.00 12.96 -56.46
C SER A 97 -3.96 13.71 -57.29
N TYR A 98 -3.34 13.05 -58.28
CA TYR A 98 -2.32 13.67 -59.13
C TYR A 98 -2.80 14.96 -59.82
N GLU A 99 -4.04 14.97 -60.34
CA GLU A 99 -4.67 16.16 -60.96
C GLU A 99 -4.72 17.39 -60.03
N ALA A 100 -4.75 17.18 -58.71
CA ALA A 100 -4.79 18.27 -57.74
C ALA A 100 -3.38 18.81 -57.40
N LEU A 101 -2.34 18.07 -57.78
CA LEU A 101 -0.94 18.40 -57.57
C LEU A 101 -0.29 18.97 -58.85
N GLU A 102 -0.87 18.65 -60.00
CA GLU A 102 -0.45 19.08 -61.33
C GLU A 102 -0.37 20.62 -61.39
N GLY A 103 0.82 21.16 -61.68
CA GLY A 103 1.11 22.60 -61.67
C GLY A 103 1.85 23.12 -60.42
N THR A 104 2.19 22.25 -59.46
CA THR A 104 3.04 22.63 -58.31
C THR A 104 4.52 22.70 -58.73
N ASP A 105 5.13 23.88 -58.80
CA ASP A 105 6.56 24.04 -59.16
C ASP A 105 7.51 23.86 -57.95
N LYS A 106 7.26 24.59 -56.86
CA LYS A 106 8.02 24.48 -55.60
C LYS A 106 7.09 24.22 -54.42
N TYR A 107 6.32 25.22 -54.02
CA TYR A 107 5.29 25.12 -52.98
C TYR A 107 3.93 25.50 -53.57
N SER A 108 2.87 24.86 -53.10
CA SER A 108 1.49 25.25 -53.42
C SER A 108 0.58 25.11 -52.20
N PHE A 109 -0.48 25.91 -52.17
CA PHE A 109 -1.55 25.80 -51.19
C PHE A 109 -2.65 24.91 -51.76
N LEU A 110 -2.95 23.81 -51.09
CA LEU A 110 -3.98 22.86 -51.49
C LEU A 110 -5.16 22.94 -50.53
N GLU A 111 -6.32 23.32 -51.05
CA GLU A 111 -7.58 23.34 -50.33
C GLU A 111 -8.50 22.22 -50.83
N LYS A 112 -8.89 21.32 -49.92
CA LYS A 112 -9.77 20.19 -50.20
C LYS A 112 -10.82 20.07 -49.09
N PRO A 113 -11.91 19.31 -49.28
CA PRO A 113 -12.90 19.08 -48.23
C PRO A 113 -12.30 18.54 -46.92
N GLN A 114 -11.20 17.78 -47.00
CA GLN A 114 -10.50 17.22 -45.84
C GLN A 114 -9.65 18.25 -45.05
N GLY A 115 -9.37 19.43 -45.63
CA GLY A 115 -8.51 20.41 -44.99
C GLY A 115 -7.72 21.30 -45.95
N LYS A 116 -6.84 22.10 -45.34
CA LYS A 116 -5.91 23.02 -46.01
C LYS A 116 -4.49 22.54 -45.77
N PHE A 117 -3.70 22.40 -46.84
CA PHE A 117 -2.37 21.82 -46.81
C PHE A 117 -1.37 22.69 -47.56
N ILE A 118 -0.11 22.71 -47.10
CA ILE A 118 1.03 23.13 -47.92
C ILE A 118 1.58 21.90 -48.61
N VAL A 119 1.75 21.98 -49.93
CA VAL A 119 2.34 20.92 -50.74
C VAL A 119 3.73 21.35 -51.20
N ARG A 120 4.69 20.44 -51.14
CA ARG A 120 6.05 20.63 -51.67
C ARG A 120 6.38 19.52 -52.67
N LYS A 121 6.88 19.90 -53.85
CA LYS A 121 7.32 18.99 -54.93
C LYS A 121 8.84 18.93 -55.04
N TRP A 122 9.37 17.73 -55.24
CA TRP A 122 10.72 17.46 -55.76
C TRP A 122 10.65 16.57 -57.00
N VAL A 123 11.63 16.73 -57.88
CA VAL A 123 11.78 15.89 -59.08
C VAL A 123 13.13 15.18 -58.98
N VAL A 124 13.09 13.84 -59.00
CA VAL A 124 14.27 12.98 -58.91
C VAL A 124 14.40 12.18 -60.19
N VAL A 125 15.59 12.15 -60.80
CA VAL A 125 15.84 11.39 -62.03
C VAL A 125 16.79 10.23 -61.72
N HIS A 126 16.34 9.01 -62.00
CA HIS A 126 17.14 7.79 -61.85
C HIS A 126 17.09 6.98 -63.16
N GLN A 127 18.25 6.69 -63.76
CA GLN A 127 18.36 5.90 -64.99
C GLN A 127 17.36 6.31 -66.10
N GLN A 128 17.27 7.61 -66.40
CA GLN A 128 16.33 8.21 -67.38
C GLN A 128 14.85 8.16 -67.02
N THR A 129 14.48 7.59 -65.86
CA THR A 129 13.13 7.65 -65.31
C THR A 129 13.00 8.86 -64.39
N THR A 130 11.94 9.65 -64.57
CA THR A 130 11.63 10.81 -63.72
C THR A 130 10.59 10.40 -62.68
N TYR A 131 10.91 10.63 -61.42
CA TYR A 131 10.02 10.44 -60.27
C TYR A 131 9.65 11.80 -59.69
N GLU A 132 8.36 11.99 -59.42
CA GLU A 132 7.87 13.19 -58.73
C GLU A 132 7.54 12.84 -57.29
N VAL A 133 8.17 13.52 -56.35
CA VAL A 133 7.97 13.32 -54.91
C VAL A 133 7.21 14.50 -54.35
N TYR A 134 6.02 14.26 -53.81
CA TYR A 134 5.19 15.26 -53.15
C TYR A 134 5.15 15.00 -51.65
N THR A 135 5.06 16.04 -50.86
CA THR A 135 4.81 15.96 -49.41
C THR A 135 3.78 17.00 -49.01
N THR A 136 3.03 16.73 -47.94
CA THR A 136 1.99 17.64 -47.45
C THR A 136 2.21 18.01 -45.99
N ILE A 137 1.95 19.29 -45.66
CA ILE A 137 1.85 19.78 -44.29
C ILE A 137 0.40 20.16 -44.03
N PRO A 138 -0.31 19.47 -43.13
CA PRO A 138 -1.67 19.88 -42.75
C PRO A 138 -1.60 21.18 -41.97
N LEU A 139 -2.25 22.24 -42.47
CA LEU A 139 -2.43 23.50 -41.74
C LEU A 139 -3.74 23.46 -40.93
N PHE A 140 -4.79 22.97 -41.56
CA PHE A 140 -6.12 22.81 -40.98
C PHE A 140 -6.70 21.47 -41.43
N ARG A 141 -7.19 20.65 -40.51
CA ARG A 141 -7.93 19.43 -40.83
C ARG A 141 -9.41 19.65 -40.60
N ASN A 142 -10.21 19.28 -41.59
CA ASN A 142 -11.67 19.38 -41.54
C ASN A 142 -12.26 17.97 -41.55
N TYR A 143 -12.96 17.61 -40.48
CA TYR A 143 -13.65 16.35 -40.33
C TYR A 143 -15.16 16.57 -40.46
N LEU A 144 -15.83 15.74 -41.28
CA LEU A 144 -17.30 15.75 -41.39
C LEU A 144 -17.99 15.31 -40.09
N ILE A 145 -17.25 14.66 -39.19
CA ILE A 145 -17.72 14.15 -37.91
C ILE A 145 -16.75 14.64 -36.84
N ASN A 146 -17.27 15.27 -35.79
CA ASN A 146 -16.48 15.67 -34.62
C ASN A 146 -16.86 14.78 -33.43
N ASN A 147 -15.87 14.12 -32.84
CA ASN A 147 -16.05 13.26 -31.67
C ASN A 147 -14.87 13.39 -30.67
N LEU A 148 -14.77 12.47 -29.71
CA LEU A 148 -13.74 12.47 -28.66
C LEU A 148 -12.35 12.28 -29.25
N PHE A 149 -12.24 11.66 -30.43
CA PHE A 149 -10.99 11.26 -31.05
C PHE A 149 -10.58 12.14 -32.24
N ILE A 150 -11.55 12.63 -33.01
CA ILE A 150 -11.35 13.49 -34.18
C ILE A 150 -12.09 14.80 -34.01
N GLN A 151 -11.37 15.91 -34.16
CA GLN A 151 -11.92 17.26 -34.09
C GLN A 151 -11.34 18.11 -35.21
N SER A 152 -12.21 18.82 -35.90
CA SER A 152 -11.81 19.79 -36.92
C SER A 152 -11.06 20.94 -36.27
N GLY A 153 -9.92 21.32 -36.84
CA GLY A 153 -9.09 22.36 -36.24
C GLY A 153 -7.75 22.57 -36.92
N ILE A 154 -7.02 23.55 -36.42
CA ILE A 154 -5.63 23.81 -36.81
C ILE A 154 -4.74 22.69 -36.30
N ASN A 155 -3.68 22.40 -37.05
CA ASN A 155 -2.64 21.48 -36.62
C ASN A 155 -1.98 21.98 -35.32
N ASP A 156 -1.99 21.16 -34.28
CA ASP A 156 -1.49 21.49 -32.94
C ASP A 156 -0.02 21.96 -32.92
N LYS A 157 0.78 21.60 -33.94
CA LYS A 157 2.16 22.09 -34.09
C LYS A 157 2.25 23.57 -34.49
N ILE A 158 1.20 24.13 -35.08
CA ILE A 158 1.11 25.50 -35.58
C ILE A 158 0.38 26.41 -34.58
N GLY A 159 -0.67 25.91 -33.92
CA GLY A 159 -1.40 26.68 -32.91
C GLY A 159 -2.60 25.94 -32.31
N THR A 160 -3.26 26.56 -31.33
CA THR A 160 -4.42 26.00 -30.62
C THR A 160 -5.75 26.33 -31.32
N GLN A 161 -6.71 25.39 -31.26
CA GLN A 161 -8.02 25.51 -31.91
C GLN A 161 -8.78 26.80 -31.54
N GLY A 162 -9.46 27.40 -32.54
CA GLY A 162 -10.35 28.56 -32.36
C GLY A 162 -9.66 29.91 -32.16
N GLN A 163 -8.39 30.03 -32.56
CA GLN A 163 -7.59 31.25 -32.32
C GLN A 163 -7.01 31.87 -33.60
N ILE A 164 -6.83 31.06 -34.65
CA ILE A 164 -6.13 31.42 -35.87
C ILE A 164 -6.98 30.97 -37.06
N SER A 165 -6.98 31.75 -38.13
CA SER A 165 -7.49 31.35 -39.45
C SER A 165 -6.33 31.30 -40.44
N VAL A 166 -6.32 30.25 -41.25
CA VAL A 166 -5.32 30.05 -42.31
C VAL A 166 -6.06 30.01 -43.64
N GLU A 167 -5.66 30.87 -44.57
CA GLU A 167 -6.26 30.99 -45.89
C GLU A 167 -5.20 30.96 -46.99
N ALA A 168 -5.67 30.89 -48.24
CA ALA A 168 -4.81 30.94 -49.41
C ALA A 168 -3.95 32.23 -49.41
N PRO A 169 -2.78 32.24 -50.06
CA PRO A 169 -1.88 33.39 -50.07
C PRO A 169 -2.50 34.70 -50.60
N SER A 170 -3.58 34.61 -51.36
CA SER A 170 -4.33 35.75 -51.91
C SER A 170 -5.33 36.39 -50.95
N ALA A 171 -5.56 35.80 -49.78
CA ALA A 171 -6.51 36.27 -48.78
C ALA A 171 -5.99 37.44 -47.93
N LYS A 172 -6.89 38.09 -47.17
CA LYS A 172 -6.51 39.15 -46.22
C LYS A 172 -5.91 38.54 -44.95
N GLY A 173 -4.67 38.89 -44.62
CA GLY A 173 -3.97 38.47 -43.40
C GLY A 173 -2.47 38.72 -43.51
N ASN A 174 -1.70 38.19 -42.57
CA ASN A 174 -0.24 38.23 -42.63
C ASN A 174 0.27 37.12 -43.56
N LEU A 175 1.00 37.50 -44.60
CA LEU A 175 1.50 36.58 -45.61
C LEU A 175 2.75 35.84 -45.10
N VAL A 176 2.70 34.51 -45.14
CA VAL A 176 3.84 33.65 -44.82
C VAL A 176 4.58 33.30 -46.12
N VAL A 177 5.88 33.57 -46.16
CA VAL A 177 6.72 33.41 -47.37
C VAL A 177 7.90 32.50 -47.04
N VAL A 178 8.00 31.37 -47.74
CA VAL A 178 9.11 30.42 -47.59
C VAL A 178 9.95 30.42 -48.86
N ASN A 179 11.27 30.65 -48.74
CA ASN A 179 12.20 30.64 -49.88
C ASN A 179 11.70 31.51 -51.07
N GLU A 180 11.24 32.73 -50.78
CA GLU A 180 10.67 33.71 -51.74
C GLU A 180 9.32 33.31 -52.38
N VAL A 181 8.71 32.20 -51.95
CA VAL A 181 7.39 31.75 -52.44
C VAL A 181 6.32 31.98 -51.35
N PRO A 182 5.23 32.70 -51.64
CA PRO A 182 4.14 32.88 -50.69
C PRO A 182 3.34 31.56 -50.54
N VAL A 183 3.26 31.03 -49.31
CA VAL A 183 2.68 29.70 -49.05
C VAL A 183 1.28 29.72 -48.43
N CYS A 184 0.98 30.68 -47.54
CA CYS A 184 -0.35 30.88 -46.97
C CYS A 184 -0.49 32.28 -46.32
N SER A 185 -1.71 32.66 -45.94
CA SER A 185 -2.02 33.85 -45.16
C SER A 185 -2.62 33.46 -43.81
N VAL A 186 -2.20 34.12 -42.73
CA VAL A 186 -2.63 33.84 -41.35
C VAL A 186 -3.28 35.07 -40.71
N SER A 187 -4.40 34.90 -40.00
CA SER A 187 -4.99 35.97 -39.17
C SER A 187 -5.63 35.48 -37.87
N LEU A 188 -5.48 36.25 -36.79
CA LEU A 188 -6.06 35.97 -35.46
C LEU A 188 -7.52 36.45 -35.31
N GLU A 189 -8.36 35.67 -34.63
CA GLU A 189 -9.72 36.07 -34.26
C GLU A 189 -9.74 37.10 -33.11
N LYS A 190 -10.65 38.08 -33.16
CA LYS A 190 -10.61 39.35 -32.41
C LYS A 190 -10.81 39.30 -30.88
N ASP A 191 -11.11 38.15 -30.27
CA ASP A 191 -11.62 38.09 -28.88
C ASP A 191 -10.60 37.69 -27.79
N TYR A 192 -9.29 37.80 -28.04
CA TYR A 192 -8.27 37.41 -27.04
C TYR A 192 -7.77 38.59 -26.18
N LEU A 193 -8.20 38.67 -24.92
CA LEU A 193 -7.74 39.64 -23.90
C LEU A 193 -6.92 38.95 -22.79
N PRO A 194 -5.59 38.78 -22.92
CA PRO A 194 -4.75 38.18 -21.88
C PRO A 194 -4.30 39.16 -20.78
N ALA A 195 -4.49 40.47 -20.95
CA ALA A 195 -3.85 41.49 -20.10
C ALA A 195 -4.45 41.65 -18.69
N ILE A 196 -5.68 41.17 -18.43
CA ILE A 196 -6.38 41.41 -17.15
C ILE A 196 -6.22 40.23 -16.15
N VAL A 197 -5.79 39.05 -16.62
CA VAL A 197 -5.78 37.82 -15.80
C VAL A 197 -4.51 37.68 -14.94
N ALA A 198 -3.37 38.21 -15.40
CA ALA A 198 -2.07 38.02 -14.74
C ALA A 198 -1.93 38.60 -13.30
N PRO A 199 -2.48 39.78 -12.95
CA PRO A 199 -2.41 40.30 -11.58
C PRO A 199 -3.29 39.52 -10.60
N LEU A 200 -4.45 39.03 -11.04
CA LEU A 200 -5.34 38.18 -10.23
C LEU A 200 -4.67 36.85 -9.88
N GLN A 201 -3.95 36.25 -10.83
CA GLN A 201 -3.22 35.01 -10.60
C GLN A 201 -2.06 35.14 -9.60
N LEU A 202 -1.41 36.30 -9.54
CA LEU A 202 -0.38 36.60 -8.54
C LEU A 202 -0.99 36.70 -7.13
N ILE A 203 -2.14 37.37 -7.00
CA ILE A 203 -2.86 37.52 -5.73
C ILE A 203 -3.30 36.14 -5.21
N ASP A 204 -3.87 35.30 -6.05
CA ASP A 204 -4.29 33.93 -5.70
C ASP A 204 -3.11 33.05 -5.27
N SER A 205 -1.97 33.15 -5.96
CA SER A 205 -0.75 32.39 -5.62
C SER A 205 -0.15 32.82 -4.27
N LEU A 206 -0.12 34.13 -3.98
CA LEU A 206 0.34 34.66 -2.70
C LEU A 206 -0.59 34.26 -1.55
N LEU A 207 -1.89 34.21 -1.81
CA LEU A 207 -2.89 33.78 -0.84
C LEU A 207 -2.84 32.27 -0.56
N PHE A 208 -2.60 31.45 -1.57
CA PHE A 208 -2.33 30.01 -1.38
C PHE A 208 -1.07 29.79 -0.53
N LEU A 209 0.01 30.53 -0.83
CA LEU A 209 1.24 30.49 -0.03
C LEU A 209 0.98 30.90 1.42
N PHE A 210 0.16 31.93 1.66
CA PHE A 210 -0.28 32.32 3.00
C PHE A 210 -1.03 31.19 3.71
N GLY A 211 -1.93 30.49 3.02
CA GLY A 211 -2.62 29.30 3.55
C GLY A 211 -1.67 28.17 3.97
N VAL A 212 -0.68 27.87 3.13
CA VAL A 212 0.37 26.87 3.44
C VAL A 212 1.23 27.31 4.62
N VAL A 213 1.66 28.58 4.66
CA VAL A 213 2.43 29.15 5.76
C VAL A 213 1.61 29.13 7.05
N PHE A 214 0.32 29.45 7.00
CA PHE A 214 -0.60 29.37 8.14
C PHE A 214 -0.70 27.92 8.65
N PHE A 215 -0.89 26.95 7.76
CA PHE A 215 -0.96 25.53 8.11
C PHE A 215 0.34 25.00 8.73
N VAL A 216 1.49 25.37 8.16
CA VAL A 216 2.82 25.04 8.70
C VAL A 216 3.07 25.73 10.06
N THR A 217 2.57 26.96 10.24
CA THR A 217 2.70 27.71 11.50
C THR A 217 1.78 27.12 12.58
N MET A 218 0.57 26.68 12.22
CA MET A 218 -0.29 25.88 13.09
C MET A 218 0.35 24.55 13.47
N TYR A 219 0.92 23.81 12.52
CA TYR A 219 1.69 22.60 12.77
C TYR A 219 2.88 22.83 13.74
N LYS A 220 3.57 23.98 13.63
CA LYS A 220 4.64 24.37 14.58
C LYS A 220 4.11 24.67 15.97
N LEU A 221 2.98 25.38 16.09
CA LEU A 221 2.30 25.64 17.36
C LEU A 221 1.88 24.33 18.05
N ILE A 222 1.40 23.36 17.27
CA ILE A 222 1.05 22.01 17.72
C ILE A 222 2.25 21.24 18.33
N LEU A 223 3.46 21.42 17.80
CA LEU A 223 4.67 20.76 18.30
C LEU A 223 5.28 21.41 19.55
N ALA A 224 4.90 22.66 19.87
CA ALA A 224 5.62 23.49 20.82
C ALA A 224 5.12 23.39 22.28
N LYS A 225 3.83 23.13 22.55
CA LYS A 225 3.28 23.07 23.93
C LYS A 225 2.12 22.06 24.06
N ASN A 226 1.83 21.60 25.28
CA ASN A 226 0.87 20.52 25.61
C ASN A 226 -0.47 21.05 26.19
N LYS A 227 -1.05 22.13 25.64
CA LYS A 227 -2.24 22.78 26.23
C LYS A 227 -3.52 22.53 25.43
N LEU A 228 -4.65 22.41 26.14
CA LEU A 228 -6.00 22.09 25.64
C LEU A 228 -6.60 23.14 24.69
N TRP A 229 -6.31 24.42 24.91
CA TRP A 229 -6.91 25.54 24.16
C TRP A 229 -6.46 25.62 22.69
N GLU A 230 -5.48 24.80 22.30
CA GLU A 230 -4.98 24.73 20.93
C GLU A 230 -5.95 24.01 19.98
N ILE A 231 -6.82 23.09 20.47
CA ILE A 231 -7.80 22.39 19.61
C ILE A 231 -8.89 23.37 19.12
N PRO A 232 -9.51 24.21 19.97
CA PRO A 232 -10.38 25.31 19.51
C PRO A 232 -9.66 26.26 18.55
N LEU A 233 -8.39 26.59 18.80
CA LEU A 233 -7.60 27.45 17.91
C LEU A 233 -7.41 26.82 16.51
N LEU A 234 -7.17 25.50 16.46
CA LEU A 234 -7.09 24.75 15.20
C LEU A 234 -8.42 24.73 14.47
N LEU A 235 -9.53 24.51 15.18
CA LEU A 235 -10.87 24.55 14.59
C LEU A 235 -11.20 25.94 14.05
N VAL A 236 -10.90 27.01 14.80
CA VAL A 236 -11.07 28.40 14.34
C VAL A 236 -10.18 28.70 13.14
N GLY A 237 -8.91 28.29 13.17
CA GLY A 237 -7.98 28.48 12.07
C GLY A 237 -8.40 27.75 10.79
N TRP A 238 -8.86 26.51 10.92
CA TRP A 238 -9.40 25.73 9.80
C TRP A 238 -10.71 26.30 9.28
N THR A 239 -11.62 26.74 10.16
CA THR A 239 -12.87 27.39 9.76
C THR A 239 -12.59 28.69 9.02
N GLY A 240 -11.63 29.50 9.49
CA GLY A 240 -11.17 30.70 8.82
C GLY A 240 -10.55 30.42 7.45
N PHE A 241 -9.69 29.39 7.36
CA PHE A 241 -9.12 28.94 6.07
C PHE A 241 -10.21 28.47 5.10
N LYS A 242 -11.21 27.73 5.59
CA LYS A 242 -12.35 27.24 4.80
C LYS A 242 -13.29 28.33 4.32
N LEU A 243 -13.57 29.34 5.14
CA LEU A 243 -14.36 30.50 4.73
C LEU A 243 -13.62 31.34 3.69
N PHE A 244 -12.29 31.28 3.68
CA PHE A 244 -11.43 32.01 2.74
C PHE A 244 -11.25 31.28 1.39
N LEU A 245 -11.28 29.94 1.37
CA LEU A 245 -11.05 29.14 0.16
C LEU A 245 -11.97 29.49 -1.03
N PRO A 246 -13.28 29.74 -0.86
CA PRO A 246 -14.16 30.16 -1.94
C PRO A 246 -13.82 31.49 -2.59
N LEU A 247 -13.10 32.38 -1.90
CA LEU A 247 -12.65 33.67 -2.43
C LEU A 247 -11.47 33.51 -3.40
N LEU A 248 -10.88 32.31 -3.48
CA LEU A 248 -9.73 31.95 -4.34
C LEU A 248 -10.15 31.27 -5.65
N SER A 249 -11.32 31.62 -6.19
CA SER A 249 -11.89 30.94 -7.37
C SER A 249 -11.00 30.94 -8.62
N GLY A 250 -9.95 31.79 -8.69
CA GLY A 250 -8.97 31.79 -9.77
C GLY A 250 -7.85 30.74 -9.65
N VAL A 251 -7.73 30.02 -8.53
CA VAL A 251 -6.67 28.98 -8.34
C VAL A 251 -6.77 27.85 -9.36
N ASN A 252 -7.98 27.46 -9.79
CA ASN A 252 -8.16 26.46 -10.86
C ASN A 252 -7.57 26.94 -12.21
N SER A 253 -7.59 28.25 -12.48
CA SER A 253 -7.03 28.83 -13.71
C SER A 253 -5.50 28.86 -13.73
N ILE A 254 -4.84 28.83 -12.56
CA ILE A 254 -3.39 28.97 -12.42
C ILE A 254 -2.67 27.63 -12.58
N PHE A 255 -3.25 26.57 -12.01
CA PHE A 255 -2.60 25.27 -11.96
C PHE A 255 -3.04 24.34 -13.09
N SER A 256 -4.11 24.69 -13.84
CA SER A 256 -4.77 23.77 -14.80
C SER A 256 -5.00 22.38 -14.17
N VAL A 257 -5.23 22.33 -12.86
CA VAL A 257 -5.53 21.10 -12.12
C VAL A 257 -6.98 21.18 -11.70
N ASN A 258 -7.78 20.22 -12.17
CA ASN A 258 -9.22 20.10 -11.89
C ASN A 258 -9.54 19.68 -10.43
N LEU A 259 -8.63 19.94 -9.48
CA LEU A 259 -8.69 19.47 -8.10
C LEU A 259 -9.80 20.17 -7.29
N PHE A 260 -10.02 21.46 -7.55
CA PHE A 260 -11.07 22.26 -6.88
C PHE A 260 -12.28 22.48 -7.79
N ASP A 261 -12.43 21.71 -8.86
CA ASP A 261 -13.59 21.80 -9.75
C ASP A 261 -14.77 21.00 -9.17
N PRO A 262 -15.92 21.66 -8.88
CA PRO A 262 -17.11 21.00 -8.35
C PRO A 262 -17.74 19.96 -9.28
N GLN A 263 -17.44 19.98 -10.58
CA GLN A 263 -18.03 19.04 -11.54
C GLN A 263 -17.63 17.58 -11.26
N TYR A 264 -16.43 17.37 -10.70
CA TYR A 264 -15.93 16.02 -10.40
C TYR A 264 -16.38 15.50 -9.04
N TYR A 265 -16.63 16.39 -8.07
CA TYR A 265 -17.10 16.04 -6.74
C TYR A 265 -17.68 17.26 -6.01
N ALA A 266 -18.92 17.17 -5.55
CA ALA A 266 -19.52 18.19 -4.68
C ALA A 266 -20.63 17.60 -3.81
N VAL A 267 -20.58 17.87 -2.50
CA VAL A 267 -21.58 17.36 -1.53
C VAL A 267 -22.27 18.47 -0.79
N SER A 268 -21.52 19.48 -0.37
CA SER A 268 -22.04 20.59 0.42
C SER A 268 -21.19 21.84 0.24
N TRP A 269 -21.64 22.95 0.82
CA TRP A 269 -20.84 24.17 0.90
C TRP A 269 -19.47 23.95 1.59
N PHE A 270 -19.33 22.86 2.36
CA PHE A 270 -18.15 22.50 3.14
C PHE A 270 -17.16 21.58 2.38
N GLU A 271 -17.68 20.79 1.45
CA GLU A 271 -16.98 19.82 0.61
C GLU A 271 -17.43 20.03 -0.84
N ARG A 272 -16.88 21.08 -1.47
CA ARG A 272 -17.26 21.52 -2.83
C ARG A 272 -16.44 20.86 -3.93
N SER A 273 -15.37 20.16 -3.55
CA SER A 273 -14.39 19.61 -4.46
C SER A 273 -13.56 18.50 -3.82
N PHE A 274 -12.85 17.73 -4.63
CA PHE A 274 -11.93 16.71 -4.15
C PHE A 274 -10.76 17.30 -3.35
N GLY A 275 -10.27 18.48 -3.75
CA GLY A 275 -9.27 19.23 -2.99
C GLY A 275 -9.78 19.60 -1.60
N ASP A 276 -11.04 20.04 -1.48
CA ASP A 276 -11.67 20.32 -0.19
C ASP A 276 -11.74 19.10 0.72
N LEU A 277 -12.08 17.94 0.15
CA LEU A 277 -12.16 16.67 0.86
C LEU A 277 -10.80 16.21 1.38
N LEU A 278 -9.74 16.38 0.57
CA LEU A 278 -8.37 16.06 0.95
C LEU A 278 -7.88 16.96 2.08
N ILE A 279 -8.14 18.27 2.00
CA ILE A 279 -7.79 19.23 3.06
C ILE A 279 -8.51 18.87 4.37
N ASN A 280 -9.80 18.53 4.29
CA ASN A 280 -10.58 18.11 5.46
C ASN A 280 -10.01 16.84 6.08
N SER A 281 -9.71 15.84 5.25
CA SER A 281 -9.14 14.57 5.69
C SER A 281 -7.77 14.76 6.33
N ALA A 282 -6.90 15.61 5.75
CA ALA A 282 -5.60 15.93 6.31
C ALA A 282 -5.71 16.68 7.65
N PHE A 283 -6.68 17.59 7.78
CA PHE A 283 -6.94 18.29 9.04
C PHE A 283 -7.41 17.34 10.14
N ILE A 284 -8.29 16.39 9.80
CA ILE A 284 -8.75 15.35 10.74
C ILE A 284 -7.59 14.45 11.17
N LEU A 285 -6.67 14.12 10.26
CA LEU A 285 -5.45 13.39 10.61
C LEU A 285 -4.59 14.17 11.62
N LEU A 286 -4.45 15.49 11.45
CA LEU A 286 -3.73 16.34 12.42
C LEU A 286 -4.41 16.34 13.79
N ILE A 287 -5.75 16.44 13.82
CA ILE A 287 -6.52 16.32 15.06
C ILE A 287 -6.26 14.96 15.71
N ALA A 288 -6.35 13.86 14.95
CA ALA A 288 -6.13 12.51 15.45
C ALA A 288 -4.72 12.34 16.05
N LEU A 289 -3.69 12.81 15.36
CA LEU A 289 -2.30 12.82 15.84
C LEU A 289 -2.14 13.67 17.11
N ARG A 290 -2.80 14.84 17.18
CA ARG A 290 -2.78 15.69 18.38
C ARG A 290 -3.48 15.00 19.54
N PHE A 291 -4.62 14.37 19.30
CA PHE A 291 -5.37 13.61 20.30
C PHE A 291 -4.49 12.54 20.96
N VAL A 292 -3.69 11.79 20.18
CA VAL A 292 -2.71 10.81 20.68
C VAL A 292 -1.68 11.45 21.63
N SER A 293 -1.23 12.67 21.33
CA SER A 293 -0.21 13.39 22.12
C SER A 293 -0.77 14.06 23.38
N TRP A 294 -1.97 14.62 23.30
CA TRP A 294 -2.61 15.42 24.35
C TRP A 294 -3.01 14.57 25.56
N PHE A 295 -3.65 13.43 25.30
CA PHE A 295 -4.08 12.47 26.31
C PHE A 295 -2.94 11.78 27.06
N LYS A 296 -1.69 12.01 26.65
CA LYS A 296 -0.50 11.53 27.34
C LYS A 296 -0.20 12.32 28.62
N SER A 297 -0.87 13.47 28.86
CA SER A 297 -0.64 14.31 30.03
C SER A 297 -1.21 13.69 31.32
N ARG A 298 -0.39 13.60 32.38
CA ARG A 298 -0.75 12.97 33.66
C ARG A 298 -1.92 13.66 34.41
N LYS A 299 -2.26 14.92 34.07
CA LYS A 299 -3.28 15.72 34.76
C LYS A 299 -4.71 15.21 34.55
N LEU A 300 -5.09 14.86 33.32
CA LEU A 300 -6.41 14.31 33.03
C LEU A 300 -6.59 12.92 33.65
N MET A 301 -5.53 12.10 33.59
CA MET A 301 -5.48 10.78 34.22
C MET A 301 -5.72 10.88 35.73
N GLY A 302 -5.07 11.85 36.40
CA GLY A 302 -5.25 12.10 37.84
C GLY A 302 -6.66 12.57 38.21
N TRP A 303 -7.33 13.34 37.35
CA TRP A 303 -8.72 13.76 37.56
C TRP A 303 -9.71 12.59 37.41
N LEU A 304 -9.48 11.68 36.45
CA LEU A 304 -10.30 10.48 36.23
C LEU A 304 -10.01 9.36 37.25
N SER A 305 -8.77 9.25 37.73
CA SER A 305 -8.36 8.25 38.72
C SER A 305 -8.54 8.69 40.18
N GLY A 306 -8.77 9.98 40.43
CA GLY A 306 -8.82 10.57 41.77
C GLY A 306 -10.11 10.35 42.56
N GLY A 307 -11.09 9.59 42.03
CA GLY A 307 -12.32 9.25 42.76
C GLY A 307 -12.71 7.78 42.57
N GLU A 308 -12.91 7.05 43.67
CA GLU A 308 -13.26 5.62 43.69
C GLU A 308 -14.66 5.28 43.16
N SER A 309 -15.50 6.25 42.77
CA SER A 309 -16.88 5.95 42.35
C SER A 309 -16.89 5.19 41.01
N ASN A 310 -17.39 3.95 41.02
CA ASN A 310 -17.60 3.13 39.82
C ASN A 310 -18.47 3.84 38.76
N GLY A 311 -19.38 4.74 39.17
CA GLY A 311 -20.26 5.49 38.27
C GLY A 311 -19.53 6.47 37.33
N ARG A 312 -18.46 7.13 37.79
CA ARG A 312 -17.65 8.02 36.92
C ARG A 312 -16.89 7.24 35.85
N LYS A 313 -16.39 6.04 36.21
CA LYS A 313 -15.67 5.16 35.28
C LYS A 313 -16.61 4.57 34.22
N THR A 314 -17.83 4.19 34.59
CA THR A 314 -18.84 3.73 33.62
C THR A 314 -19.33 4.86 32.72
N ALA A 315 -19.62 6.05 33.25
CA ALA A 315 -20.01 7.21 32.43
C ALA A 315 -18.92 7.58 31.40
N PHE A 316 -17.65 7.59 31.81
CA PHE A 316 -16.53 7.80 30.90
C PHE A 316 -16.42 6.68 29.85
N GLY A 317 -16.57 5.42 30.28
CA GLY A 317 -16.59 4.27 29.38
C GLY A 317 -17.67 4.38 28.31
N ILE A 318 -18.89 4.76 28.70
CA ILE A 318 -20.01 4.99 27.79
C ILE A 318 -19.65 6.08 26.78
N ALA A 319 -19.14 7.23 27.22
CA ALA A 319 -18.79 8.34 26.32
C ALA A 319 -17.70 7.95 25.30
N VAL A 320 -16.66 7.24 25.73
CA VAL A 320 -15.54 6.83 24.86
C VAL A 320 -15.95 5.73 23.87
N LEU A 321 -16.76 4.75 24.31
CA LEU A 321 -17.33 3.73 23.43
C LEU A 321 -18.35 4.34 22.46
N PHE A 322 -19.16 5.30 22.90
CA PHE A 322 -20.05 6.03 22.03
C PHE A 322 -19.29 6.79 20.94
N ALA A 323 -18.15 7.41 21.29
CA ALA A 323 -17.28 8.07 20.32
C ALA A 323 -16.68 7.11 19.28
N SER A 324 -16.43 5.83 19.62
CA SER A 324 -15.89 4.87 18.64
C SER A 324 -16.89 4.53 17.53
N PHE A 325 -18.19 4.51 17.85
CA PHE A 325 -19.24 4.36 16.83
C PHE A 325 -19.23 5.51 15.84
N TRP A 326 -19.12 6.76 16.31
CA TRP A 326 -19.04 7.95 15.45
C TRP A 326 -17.79 7.96 14.55
N VAL A 327 -16.64 7.53 15.06
CA VAL A 327 -15.41 7.45 14.24
C VAL A 327 -15.59 6.46 13.08
N LEU A 328 -16.22 5.30 13.33
CA LEU A 328 -16.48 4.33 12.26
C LEU A 328 -17.59 4.80 11.30
N ASN A 329 -18.61 5.47 11.82
CA ASN A 329 -19.68 6.06 11.02
C ASN A 329 -19.13 7.17 10.09
N TYR A 330 -18.18 7.98 10.56
CA TYR A 330 -17.48 8.97 9.75
C TYR A 330 -16.75 8.33 8.55
N LEU A 331 -16.02 7.22 8.77
CA LEU A 331 -15.40 6.47 7.67
C LEU A 331 -16.45 6.02 6.64
N PHE A 332 -17.56 5.44 7.11
CA PHE A 332 -18.66 5.00 6.23
C PHE A 332 -19.27 6.16 5.44
N PHE A 333 -19.58 7.27 6.12
CA PHE A 333 -20.18 8.46 5.50
C PHE A 333 -19.27 9.03 4.40
N GLN A 334 -17.96 9.12 4.66
CA GLN A 334 -17.04 9.66 3.66
C GLN A 334 -16.88 8.75 2.45
N LEU A 335 -16.84 7.43 2.64
CA LEU A 335 -16.82 6.48 1.53
C LEU A 335 -18.12 6.54 0.71
N ARG A 336 -19.27 6.62 1.38
CA ARG A 336 -20.58 6.80 0.74
C ARG A 336 -20.68 8.13 -0.03
N SER A 337 -20.10 9.19 0.55
CA SER A 337 -20.05 10.54 -0.02
C SER A 337 -19.24 10.57 -1.31
N ILE A 338 -18.03 10.00 -1.29
CA ILE A 338 -17.20 9.79 -2.49
C ILE A 338 -17.99 9.03 -3.54
N TYR A 339 -18.65 7.94 -3.14
CA TYR A 339 -19.35 7.08 -4.09
C TYR A 339 -20.53 7.73 -4.81
N HIS A 340 -21.43 8.41 -4.08
CA HIS A 340 -22.64 8.98 -4.69
C HIS A 340 -22.41 10.33 -5.39
N ASN A 341 -21.37 11.07 -4.99
CA ASN A 341 -21.14 12.43 -5.48
C ASN A 341 -19.90 12.57 -6.37
N SER A 342 -19.24 11.45 -6.71
CA SER A 342 -18.11 11.42 -7.64
C SER A 342 -18.46 10.65 -8.90
N GLN A 343 -17.89 11.07 -10.02
CA GLN A 343 -17.92 10.29 -11.27
C GLN A 343 -16.86 9.17 -11.28
N VAL A 344 -15.85 9.25 -10.41
CA VAL A 344 -14.71 8.32 -10.34
C VAL A 344 -15.11 6.98 -9.74
N SER A 345 -14.82 5.87 -10.42
CA SER A 345 -14.92 4.53 -9.85
C SER A 345 -13.75 4.23 -8.92
N ILE A 346 -14.04 3.77 -7.71
CA ILE A 346 -13.05 3.37 -6.70
C ILE A 346 -12.83 1.84 -6.65
N ASP A 347 -13.51 1.09 -7.51
CA ASP A 347 -13.35 -0.36 -7.64
C ASP A 347 -12.20 -0.71 -8.59
N ILE A 348 -11.20 -1.42 -8.08
CA ILE A 348 -10.04 -1.84 -8.87
C ILE A 348 -10.31 -3.07 -9.77
N VAL A 349 -11.43 -3.78 -9.57
CA VAL A 349 -11.82 -4.90 -10.45
C VAL A 349 -12.32 -4.40 -11.80
N SER A 350 -12.94 -3.20 -11.84
CA SER A 350 -13.44 -2.58 -13.07
C SER A 350 -12.37 -1.90 -13.95
N SER A 351 -11.28 -1.39 -13.39
CA SER A 351 -10.25 -0.68 -14.15
C SER A 351 -8.92 -0.56 -13.40
N LEU A 352 -7.80 -0.67 -14.11
CA LEU A 352 -6.44 -0.40 -13.61
C LEU A 352 -5.92 1.00 -13.95
N GLN A 353 -6.64 1.74 -14.80
CA GLN A 353 -6.21 3.09 -15.17
C GLN A 353 -6.28 4.00 -13.94
N MET A 354 -5.14 4.61 -13.60
CA MET A 354 -5.02 5.56 -12.51
C MET A 354 -4.94 6.96 -13.10
N ASP A 355 -6.08 7.60 -13.29
CA ASP A 355 -6.12 9.04 -13.52
C ASP A 355 -5.76 9.79 -12.23
N TYR A 356 -5.45 11.09 -12.38
CA TYR A 356 -5.05 11.92 -11.25
C TYR A 356 -6.15 12.00 -10.17
N LEU A 357 -7.42 12.02 -10.57
CA LEU A 357 -8.56 12.13 -9.65
C LEU A 357 -8.80 10.84 -8.84
N ARG A 358 -8.67 9.66 -9.46
CA ARG A 358 -8.75 8.37 -8.76
C ARG A 358 -7.58 8.16 -7.82
N PHE A 359 -6.37 8.54 -8.23
CA PHE A 359 -5.22 8.55 -7.32
C PHE A 359 -5.49 9.40 -6.08
N LEU A 360 -6.03 10.61 -6.28
CA LEU A 360 -6.35 11.52 -5.17
C LEU A 360 -7.47 10.95 -4.28
N THR A 361 -8.47 10.31 -4.87
CA THR A 361 -9.56 9.63 -4.15
C THR A 361 -9.00 8.53 -3.25
N PHE A 362 -8.11 7.68 -3.77
CA PHE A 362 -7.44 6.66 -2.97
C PHE A 362 -6.54 7.28 -1.87
N LEU A 363 -5.86 8.39 -2.15
CA LEU A 363 -5.08 9.11 -1.14
C LEU A 363 -5.96 9.61 0.01
N VAL A 364 -7.16 10.13 -0.30
CA VAL A 364 -8.15 10.51 0.71
C VAL A 364 -8.54 9.30 1.57
N VAL A 365 -8.88 8.17 0.95
CA VAL A 365 -9.22 6.92 1.68
C VAL A 365 -8.06 6.48 2.58
N VAL A 366 -6.81 6.57 2.11
CA VAL A 366 -5.62 6.25 2.90
C VAL A 366 -5.52 7.17 4.14
N VAL A 367 -5.69 8.47 3.96
CA VAL A 367 -5.65 9.45 5.05
C VAL A 367 -6.77 9.19 6.08
N ILE A 368 -7.99 8.85 5.62
CA ILE A 368 -9.11 8.52 6.50
C ILE A 368 -8.83 7.23 7.28
N ASN A 369 -8.29 6.19 6.65
CA ASN A 369 -7.92 4.93 7.31
C ASN A 369 -6.86 5.15 8.40
N ILE A 370 -5.82 5.93 8.11
CA ILE A 370 -4.77 6.27 9.09
C ILE A 370 -5.35 7.10 10.24
N SER A 371 -6.23 8.07 9.94
CA SER A 371 -6.89 8.89 10.96
C SER A 371 -7.76 8.03 11.90
N THR A 372 -8.53 7.12 11.31
CA THR A 372 -9.38 6.15 12.02
C THR A 372 -8.54 5.30 12.97
N PHE A 373 -7.39 4.79 12.51
CA PHE A 373 -6.45 4.06 13.36
C PHE A 373 -6.01 4.88 14.59
N PHE A 374 -5.61 6.14 14.42
CA PHE A 374 -5.13 6.97 15.54
C PHE A 374 -6.24 7.29 16.56
N PHE A 375 -7.48 7.51 16.09
CA PHE A 375 -8.63 7.67 16.99
C PHE A 375 -8.89 6.39 17.80
N TYR A 376 -9.00 5.23 17.13
CA TYR A 376 -9.20 3.94 17.81
C TYR A 376 -8.07 3.59 18.77
N HIS A 377 -6.83 3.82 18.36
CA HIS A 377 -5.67 3.65 19.23
C HIS A 377 -5.83 4.46 20.52
N THR A 378 -6.25 5.72 20.40
CA THR A 378 -6.42 6.60 21.56
C THR A 378 -7.59 6.17 22.44
N ILE A 379 -8.76 5.91 21.84
CA ILE A 379 -9.98 5.46 22.52
C ILE A 379 -9.69 4.19 23.35
N VAL A 380 -9.16 3.14 22.71
CA VAL A 380 -8.96 1.85 23.38
C VAL A 380 -7.85 1.93 24.44
N ARG A 381 -6.78 2.68 24.18
CA ARG A 381 -5.72 2.87 25.19
C ARG A 381 -6.26 3.45 26.49
N HIS A 382 -7.23 4.35 26.42
CA HIS A 382 -7.85 4.96 27.60
C HIS A 382 -8.85 4.03 28.25
N LEU A 383 -9.66 3.36 27.43
CA LEU A 383 -10.57 2.33 27.88
C LEU A 383 -9.85 1.26 28.73
N ILE A 384 -8.67 0.77 28.29
CA ILE A 384 -7.86 -0.21 29.04
C ILE A 384 -7.35 0.35 30.37
N ASN A 385 -7.02 1.64 30.44
CA ASN A 385 -6.45 2.25 31.64
C ASN A 385 -7.52 2.63 32.68
N VAL A 386 -8.74 2.96 32.25
CA VAL A 386 -9.84 3.39 33.12
C VAL A 386 -10.73 2.21 33.55
N ILE A 387 -10.99 1.28 32.62
CA ILE A 387 -11.89 0.14 32.82
C ILE A 387 -11.07 -1.14 32.88
N SER A 388 -10.89 -1.66 34.09
CA SER A 388 -10.22 -2.94 34.34
C SER A 388 -11.18 -4.12 34.51
N SER A 389 -12.44 -3.86 34.91
CA SER A 389 -13.46 -4.90 35.13
C SER A 389 -14.27 -5.18 33.87
N ILE A 390 -14.43 -6.47 33.55
CA ILE A 390 -15.20 -6.91 32.40
C ILE A 390 -16.69 -6.56 32.53
N LYS A 391 -17.25 -6.57 33.74
CA LYS A 391 -18.64 -6.18 34.00
C LYS A 391 -18.90 -4.72 33.65
N THR A 392 -17.99 -3.82 34.06
CA THR A 392 -18.09 -2.39 33.74
C THR A 392 -17.89 -2.10 32.26
N TYR A 393 -17.03 -2.86 31.58
CA TYR A 393 -16.86 -2.75 30.12
C TYR A 393 -18.14 -3.17 29.39
N ALA A 394 -18.68 -4.36 29.71
CA ALA A 394 -19.90 -4.88 29.09
C ALA A 394 -21.10 -3.93 29.29
N LEU A 395 -21.31 -3.44 30.52
CA LEU A 395 -22.36 -2.46 30.80
C LEU A 395 -22.18 -1.17 29.98
N SER A 396 -20.96 -0.63 29.94
CA SER A 396 -20.68 0.59 29.18
C SER A 396 -20.90 0.40 27.68
N LEU A 397 -20.54 -0.78 27.15
CA LEU A 397 -20.71 -1.13 25.75
C LEU A 397 -22.19 -1.28 25.37
N ILE A 398 -22.98 -1.97 26.19
CA ILE A 398 -24.43 -2.14 25.96
C ILE A 398 -25.10 -0.77 25.94
N VAL A 399 -24.83 0.08 26.93
CA VAL A 399 -25.44 1.42 27.00
C VAL A 399 -25.00 2.29 25.81
N ALA A 400 -23.71 2.29 25.46
CA ALA A 400 -23.22 3.03 24.30
C ALA A 400 -23.84 2.53 22.97
N ALA A 401 -24.02 1.21 22.81
CA ALA A 401 -24.66 0.62 21.65
C ALA A 401 -26.14 1.01 21.56
N VAL A 402 -26.89 0.96 22.68
CA VAL A 402 -28.31 1.39 22.71
C VAL A 402 -28.45 2.87 22.37
N LEU A 403 -27.59 3.73 22.91
CA LEU A 403 -27.57 5.17 22.57
C LEU A 403 -27.29 5.40 21.09
N TYR A 404 -26.32 4.66 20.53
CA TYR A 404 -26.00 4.73 19.11
C TYR A 404 -27.18 4.26 18.23
N VAL A 405 -27.83 3.15 18.60
CA VAL A 405 -29.01 2.63 17.91
C VAL A 405 -30.15 3.64 17.91
N GLY A 406 -30.48 4.21 19.08
CA GLY A 406 -31.53 5.22 19.19
C GLY A 406 -31.29 6.43 18.32
N LEU A 407 -30.07 6.99 18.35
CA LEU A 407 -29.71 8.16 17.53
C LEU A 407 -29.65 7.84 16.03
N SER A 408 -29.17 6.66 15.68
CA SER A 408 -29.08 6.23 14.28
C SER A 408 -30.47 5.99 13.68
N PHE A 409 -31.42 5.47 14.47
CA PHE A 409 -32.82 5.35 14.05
C PHE A 409 -33.45 6.73 13.82
N MET A 410 -33.21 7.69 14.71
CA MET A 410 -33.69 9.07 14.53
C MET A 410 -33.07 9.75 13.29
N ALA A 411 -31.83 9.40 12.95
CA ALA A 411 -31.12 9.94 11.79
C ALA A 411 -31.29 9.11 10.50
N ASN A 412 -32.10 8.05 10.53
CA ASN A 412 -32.33 7.11 9.41
C ASN A 412 -31.01 6.53 8.81
N MET A 413 -30.06 6.17 9.68
CA MET A 413 -28.75 5.66 9.30
C MET A 413 -28.74 4.11 9.22
N PRO A 414 -27.97 3.51 8.28
CA PRO A 414 -27.84 2.05 8.17
C PRO A 414 -27.13 1.47 9.40
N LEU A 415 -27.87 0.65 10.18
CA LEU A 415 -27.55 0.37 11.58
C LEU A 415 -26.80 -0.97 11.80
N ALA A 416 -27.24 -2.05 11.16
CA ALA A 416 -26.92 -3.40 11.62
C ALA A 416 -25.44 -3.80 11.45
N ASN A 417 -24.86 -3.54 10.27
CA ASN A 417 -23.52 -4.04 9.94
C ASN A 417 -22.43 -3.28 10.72
N LEU A 418 -22.51 -1.95 10.78
CA LEU A 418 -21.52 -1.10 11.46
C LEU A 418 -21.46 -1.35 12.97
N LEU A 419 -22.60 -1.64 13.61
CA LEU A 419 -22.67 -1.91 15.04
C LEU A 419 -21.88 -3.17 15.41
N VAL A 420 -22.15 -4.29 14.71
CA VAL A 420 -21.48 -5.58 14.97
C VAL A 420 -19.97 -5.46 14.79
N ILE A 421 -19.56 -4.82 13.69
CA ILE A 421 -18.15 -4.61 13.36
C ILE A 421 -17.43 -3.77 14.42
N ASN A 422 -18.03 -2.66 14.86
CA ASN A 422 -17.46 -1.80 15.90
C ASN A 422 -17.25 -2.56 17.21
N VAL A 423 -18.28 -3.31 17.63
CA VAL A 423 -18.27 -4.12 18.85
C VAL A 423 -17.16 -5.16 18.82
N LEU A 424 -17.02 -5.91 17.71
CA LEU A 424 -15.97 -6.91 17.54
C LEU A 424 -14.58 -6.26 17.56
N LEU A 425 -14.40 -5.17 16.80
CA LEU A 425 -13.13 -4.46 16.69
C LEU A 425 -12.69 -3.91 18.05
N ILE A 426 -13.54 -3.15 18.74
CA ILE A 426 -13.17 -2.49 19.99
C ILE A 426 -12.98 -3.48 21.14
N THR A 427 -13.81 -4.54 21.18
CA THR A 427 -13.68 -5.61 22.18
C THR A 427 -12.40 -6.40 21.98
N GLY A 428 -12.07 -6.78 20.74
CA GLY A 428 -10.80 -7.44 20.44
C GLY A 428 -9.60 -6.60 20.88
N LEU A 429 -9.58 -5.31 20.55
CA LEU A 429 -8.49 -4.41 20.92
C LEU A 429 -8.35 -4.23 22.44
N TRP A 430 -9.48 -4.19 23.18
CA TRP A 430 -9.50 -4.09 24.63
C TRP A 430 -9.02 -5.39 25.31
N VAL A 431 -9.53 -6.55 24.89
CA VAL A 431 -9.17 -7.87 25.45
C VAL A 431 -7.67 -8.15 25.28
N PHE A 432 -7.12 -7.93 24.08
CA PHE A 432 -5.70 -8.20 23.81
C PHE A 432 -4.75 -7.10 24.31
N LYS A 433 -5.29 -5.99 24.84
CA LYS A 433 -4.57 -4.83 25.38
C LYS A 433 -3.45 -4.32 24.45
N LEU A 434 -3.69 -4.33 23.13
CA LEU A 434 -2.72 -3.96 22.09
C LEU A 434 -2.27 -2.48 22.15
N PRO A 435 -3.12 -1.49 22.49
CA PRO A 435 -2.78 -0.06 22.42
C PRO A 435 -1.95 0.56 23.57
N LYS A 436 -1.33 -0.20 24.47
CA LYS A 436 -0.72 0.34 25.72
C LYS A 436 0.31 1.49 25.52
N SER A 437 1.02 1.58 24.39
CA SER A 437 1.87 2.74 24.01
C SER A 437 2.29 2.67 22.54
N LEU A 438 2.44 3.80 21.84
CA LEU A 438 3.03 3.90 20.47
C LEU A 438 4.49 4.36 20.46
N ASN A 439 5.10 4.62 21.63
CA ASN A 439 6.28 5.47 21.70
C ASN A 439 7.63 4.78 21.42
N THR A 440 7.65 3.44 21.38
CA THR A 440 8.81 2.58 21.11
C THR A 440 8.52 1.65 19.92
N ALA A 441 9.54 1.36 19.12
CA ALA A 441 9.45 0.58 17.89
C ALA A 441 9.39 -0.94 18.16
N ASN A 442 8.34 -1.37 18.89
CA ASN A 442 8.14 -2.78 19.24
C ASN A 442 7.33 -3.50 18.16
N TYR A 443 7.78 -4.69 17.77
CA TYR A 443 7.15 -5.48 16.72
C TYR A 443 5.69 -5.88 16.99
N ARG A 444 5.29 -6.11 18.24
CA ARG A 444 3.88 -6.37 18.57
C ARG A 444 2.96 -5.22 18.15
N ARG A 445 3.49 -3.99 18.11
CA ARG A 445 2.74 -2.80 17.67
C ARG A 445 2.67 -2.69 16.16
N PHE A 446 3.74 -3.09 15.47
CA PHE A 446 3.74 -3.19 14.02
C PHE A 446 2.68 -4.18 13.54
N LEU A 447 2.64 -5.39 14.13
CA LEU A 447 1.57 -6.37 13.85
C LEU A 447 0.18 -5.83 14.18
N TYR A 448 0.01 -5.12 15.29
CA TYR A 448 -1.27 -4.48 15.63
C TYR A 448 -1.74 -3.48 14.56
N ILE A 449 -0.84 -2.61 14.07
CA ILE A 449 -1.19 -1.65 13.02
C ILE A 449 -1.62 -2.39 11.74
N ILE A 450 -0.86 -3.40 11.33
CA ILE A 450 -1.14 -4.18 10.11
C ILE A 450 -2.48 -4.89 10.19
N ILE A 451 -2.75 -5.60 11.29
CA ILE A 451 -4.01 -6.33 11.48
C ILE A 451 -5.19 -5.35 11.54
N PHE A 452 -5.04 -4.23 12.25
CA PHE A 452 -6.10 -3.23 12.35
C PHE A 452 -6.43 -2.61 10.98
N LEU A 453 -5.40 -2.22 10.20
CA LEU A 453 -5.60 -1.74 8.84
C LEU A 453 -6.21 -2.83 7.96
N GLY A 454 -5.85 -4.11 8.15
CA GLY A 454 -6.46 -5.24 7.45
C GLY A 454 -7.96 -5.35 7.69
N VAL A 455 -8.40 -5.19 8.95
CA VAL A 455 -9.84 -5.17 9.27
C VAL A 455 -10.53 -3.99 8.60
N LEU A 456 -9.95 -2.77 8.65
CA LEU A 456 -10.52 -1.61 7.95
C LEU A 456 -10.60 -1.82 6.44
N SER A 457 -9.61 -2.47 5.84
CA SER A 457 -9.60 -2.76 4.41
C SER A 457 -10.68 -3.75 4.00
N VAL A 458 -10.96 -4.78 4.81
CA VAL A 458 -12.08 -5.70 4.56
C VAL A 458 -13.41 -4.96 4.60
N LEU A 459 -13.58 -4.03 5.54
CA LEU A 459 -14.77 -3.17 5.60
C LEU A 459 -14.90 -2.28 4.37
N TYR A 460 -13.80 -1.67 3.94
CA TYR A 460 -13.77 -0.91 2.69
C TYR A 460 -14.20 -1.76 1.50
N GLY A 461 -13.65 -2.98 1.34
CA GLY A 461 -14.03 -3.89 0.26
C GLY A 461 -15.51 -4.28 0.27
N GLN A 462 -16.08 -4.54 1.45
CA GLN A 462 -17.53 -4.79 1.61
C GLN A 462 -18.36 -3.59 1.15
N LEU A 463 -17.99 -2.39 1.60
CA LEU A 463 -18.71 -1.17 1.23
C LEU A 463 -18.62 -0.87 -0.26
N VAL A 464 -17.42 -0.97 -0.85
CA VAL A 464 -17.25 -0.79 -2.29
C VAL A 464 -18.11 -1.77 -3.07
N SER A 465 -18.17 -3.03 -2.66
CA SER A 465 -19.02 -4.02 -3.33
C SER A 465 -20.51 -3.71 -3.22
N ASP A 466 -21.00 -3.33 -2.04
CA ASP A 466 -22.42 -3.00 -1.85
C ASP A 466 -22.79 -1.75 -2.65
N PHE A 467 -21.88 -0.78 -2.71
CA PHE A 467 -22.05 0.41 -3.51
C PHE A 467 -22.02 0.07 -4.99
N GLU A 468 -20.95 -0.52 -5.55
CA GLU A 468 -20.85 -0.86 -6.97
C GLU A 468 -22.05 -1.64 -7.52
N GLN A 469 -22.65 -2.53 -6.71
CA GLN A 469 -23.91 -3.17 -7.08
C GLN A 469 -25.02 -2.14 -7.38
N GLN A 470 -25.20 -1.13 -6.52
CA GLN A 470 -26.19 -0.07 -6.70
C GLN A 470 -25.94 0.78 -7.95
N ARG A 471 -24.70 1.19 -8.24
CA ARG A 471 -24.38 1.94 -9.49
C ARG A 471 -24.55 1.09 -10.73
N ASN A 472 -24.15 -0.18 -10.70
CA ASN A 472 -24.35 -1.06 -11.85
C ASN A 472 -25.84 -1.24 -12.13
N VAL A 473 -26.67 -1.50 -11.12
CA VAL A 473 -28.14 -1.55 -11.28
C VAL A 473 -28.68 -0.23 -11.86
N ALA A 474 -28.29 0.92 -11.30
CA ALA A 474 -28.77 2.22 -11.78
C ALA A 474 -28.32 2.52 -13.23
N LYS A 475 -27.06 2.22 -13.56
CA LYS A 475 -26.48 2.38 -14.91
C LYS A 475 -27.20 1.48 -15.91
N ILE A 476 -27.41 0.22 -15.57
CA ILE A 476 -28.11 -0.75 -16.42
C ILE A 476 -29.56 -0.32 -16.62
N ASN A 477 -30.29 0.04 -15.55
CA ASN A 477 -31.67 0.53 -15.66
C ASN A 477 -31.78 1.73 -16.62
N SER A 478 -30.93 2.75 -16.43
CA SER A 478 -30.93 3.93 -17.32
C SER A 478 -30.58 3.61 -18.79
N THR A 479 -29.88 2.49 -19.02
CA THR A 479 -29.53 2.02 -20.37
C THR A 479 -30.67 1.22 -20.98
N LEU A 480 -31.24 0.29 -20.21
CA LEU A 480 -32.39 -0.51 -20.61
C LEU A 480 -33.55 0.42 -20.98
N GLU A 481 -33.80 1.48 -20.22
CA GLU A 481 -34.78 2.53 -20.56
C GLU A 481 -34.52 3.14 -21.94
N LYS A 482 -33.27 3.49 -22.27
CA LYS A 482 -32.91 4.06 -23.58
C LYS A 482 -33.03 3.04 -24.73
N LYS A 483 -32.76 1.76 -24.48
CA LYS A 483 -32.79 0.69 -25.50
C LYS A 483 -34.17 0.08 -25.71
N LEU A 484 -35.01 -0.01 -24.68
CA LEU A 484 -36.41 -0.43 -24.79
C LEU A 484 -37.29 0.62 -25.45
N ALA A 485 -36.87 1.90 -25.45
CA ALA A 485 -37.60 2.99 -26.09
C ALA A 485 -37.99 2.62 -27.53
N VAL A 486 -39.30 2.43 -27.73
CA VAL A 486 -39.91 1.92 -28.96
C VAL A 486 -39.63 2.84 -30.16
N SER A 487 -39.51 4.14 -29.92
CA SER A 487 -39.17 5.17 -30.90
C SER A 487 -37.87 5.92 -30.54
N ASP A 488 -37.33 6.64 -31.50
CA ASP A 488 -36.24 7.60 -31.36
C ASP A 488 -36.77 8.93 -31.89
N PRO A 489 -37.45 9.72 -31.03
CA PRO A 489 -38.15 10.92 -31.47
C PRO A 489 -37.23 11.94 -32.14
N PHE A 490 -35.94 11.92 -31.81
CA PHE A 490 -34.95 12.79 -32.41
C PHE A 490 -34.54 12.31 -33.81
N ALA A 491 -34.36 11.01 -34.02
CA ALA A 491 -34.17 10.46 -35.36
C ALA A 491 -35.39 10.70 -36.25
N GLU A 492 -36.60 10.51 -35.72
CA GLU A 492 -37.85 10.77 -36.44
C GLU A 492 -37.97 12.24 -36.87
N PHE A 493 -37.66 13.16 -35.96
CA PHE A 493 -37.60 14.60 -36.25
C PHE A 493 -36.61 14.94 -37.37
N LEU A 494 -35.38 14.41 -37.28
CA LEU A 494 -34.34 14.69 -38.25
C LEU A 494 -34.67 14.08 -39.62
N LEU A 495 -35.22 12.87 -39.65
CA LEU A 495 -35.67 12.23 -40.89
C LEU A 495 -36.81 13.03 -41.52
N SER A 496 -37.80 13.46 -40.74
CA SER A 496 -38.90 14.30 -41.22
C SER A 496 -38.39 15.63 -41.81
N SER A 497 -37.44 16.27 -41.12
CA SER A 497 -36.80 17.51 -41.58
C SER A 497 -36.05 17.28 -42.91
N ALA A 498 -35.27 16.21 -43.01
CA ALA A 498 -34.56 15.84 -44.23
C ALA A 498 -35.53 15.60 -45.41
N LEU A 499 -36.62 14.84 -45.19
CA LEU A 499 -37.63 14.58 -46.23
C LEU A 499 -38.30 15.86 -46.74
N SER A 500 -38.56 16.81 -45.84
CA SER A 500 -39.11 18.13 -46.20
C SER A 500 -38.14 18.92 -47.07
N GLU A 501 -36.87 19.03 -46.67
CA GLU A 501 -35.86 19.76 -47.44
C GLU A 501 -35.61 19.14 -48.81
N LEU A 502 -35.53 17.80 -48.89
CA LEU A 502 -35.33 17.03 -50.12
C LEU A 502 -36.40 17.32 -51.17
N SER A 503 -37.66 17.52 -50.75
CA SER A 503 -38.77 17.81 -51.66
C SER A 503 -38.61 19.13 -52.44
N SER A 504 -37.77 20.03 -51.93
CA SER A 504 -37.55 21.39 -52.46
C SER A 504 -36.15 21.65 -53.03
N ASP A 505 -35.23 20.68 -52.94
CA ASP A 505 -33.84 20.85 -53.36
C ASP A 505 -33.72 20.96 -54.90
N PRO A 506 -33.19 22.08 -55.45
CA PRO A 506 -33.14 22.30 -56.90
C PRO A 506 -32.28 21.29 -57.66
N PHE A 507 -31.22 20.76 -57.05
CA PHE A 507 -30.34 19.78 -57.69
C PHE A 507 -31.05 18.43 -57.82
N ILE A 508 -31.70 17.96 -56.75
CA ILE A 508 -32.44 16.70 -56.75
C ILE A 508 -33.61 16.76 -57.73
N VAL A 509 -34.41 17.84 -57.71
CA VAL A 509 -35.53 18.04 -58.63
C VAL A 509 -35.07 17.99 -60.09
N ASN A 510 -33.99 18.70 -60.44
CA ASN A 510 -33.47 18.73 -61.81
C ASN A 510 -32.87 17.39 -62.25
N ARG A 511 -32.13 16.71 -61.36
CA ARG A 511 -31.51 15.41 -61.66
C ARG A 511 -32.56 14.31 -61.77
N MET A 512 -33.60 14.32 -60.93
CA MET A 512 -34.73 13.39 -61.00
C MET A 512 -35.55 13.60 -62.27
N ALA A 513 -35.73 14.85 -62.73
CA ALA A 513 -36.51 15.15 -63.94
C ALA A 513 -35.83 14.77 -65.26
N SER A 514 -34.50 14.70 -65.30
CA SER A 514 -33.77 14.39 -66.53
C SER A 514 -33.58 12.88 -66.72
N PRO A 515 -33.97 12.28 -67.86
CA PRO A 515 -33.74 10.86 -68.13
C PRO A 515 -32.27 10.50 -68.37
N PHE A 516 -31.45 11.47 -68.81
CA PHE A 516 -30.06 11.23 -69.24
C PHE A 516 -29.01 11.46 -68.15
N LEU A 517 -29.40 12.02 -67.01
CA LEU A 517 -28.49 12.35 -65.93
C LEU A 517 -28.42 11.20 -64.92
N SER A 518 -27.19 10.83 -64.53
CA SER A 518 -26.97 9.79 -63.53
C SER A 518 -27.71 10.10 -62.22
N LYS A 519 -28.43 9.09 -61.73
CA LYS A 519 -29.26 9.11 -60.54
C LYS A 519 -28.48 8.73 -59.28
N THR A 520 -27.31 8.11 -59.41
CA THR A 520 -26.40 7.80 -58.28
C THR A 520 -25.91 9.08 -57.58
N ALA A 521 -25.83 10.19 -58.31
CA ALA A 521 -25.50 11.50 -57.74
C ALA A 521 -26.59 12.04 -56.78
N VAL A 522 -27.86 11.65 -56.99
CA VAL A 522 -28.96 12.01 -56.07
C VAL A 522 -28.79 11.26 -54.76
N GLU A 523 -28.58 9.95 -54.84
CA GLU A 523 -28.34 9.09 -53.68
C GLU A 523 -27.15 9.58 -52.84
N SER A 524 -26.03 9.88 -53.50
CA SER A 524 -24.82 10.39 -52.84
C SER A 524 -25.10 11.71 -52.10
N LYS A 525 -25.83 12.64 -52.73
CA LYS A 525 -26.18 13.92 -52.10
C LYS A 525 -27.14 13.72 -50.91
N VAL A 526 -28.13 12.83 -51.02
CA VAL A 526 -29.06 12.51 -49.93
C VAL A 526 -28.29 12.01 -48.71
N LYS A 527 -27.41 11.02 -48.89
CA LYS A 527 -26.61 10.42 -47.82
C LYS A 527 -25.62 11.42 -47.19
N GLN A 528 -24.92 12.21 -47.99
CA GLN A 528 -23.86 13.10 -47.50
C GLN A 528 -24.39 14.40 -46.88
N VAL A 529 -25.46 14.97 -47.42
CA VAL A 529 -25.94 16.31 -47.03
C VAL A 529 -27.14 16.23 -46.10
N PHE A 530 -28.14 15.41 -46.44
CA PHE A 530 -29.44 15.41 -45.74
C PHE A 530 -29.51 14.37 -44.61
N LEU A 531 -28.81 13.24 -44.74
CA LEU A 531 -28.77 12.17 -43.74
C LEU A 531 -27.48 12.18 -42.90
N ASN A 532 -26.99 13.38 -42.56
CA ASN A 532 -25.73 13.54 -41.83
C ASN A 532 -25.91 13.52 -40.29
N SER A 533 -24.83 13.82 -39.57
CA SER A 533 -24.82 13.98 -38.10
C SER A 533 -25.38 12.78 -37.33
N TYR A 534 -26.52 12.92 -36.63
CA TYR A 534 -27.12 11.88 -35.80
C TYR A 534 -27.57 10.66 -36.61
N LEU A 535 -28.08 10.87 -37.82
CA LEU A 535 -28.66 9.80 -38.65
C LEU A 535 -27.60 8.83 -39.19
N ASN A 536 -26.31 9.16 -39.01
CA ASN A 536 -25.19 8.29 -39.36
C ASN A 536 -25.11 7.00 -38.54
N LYS A 537 -25.77 6.94 -37.37
CA LYS A 537 -25.82 5.71 -36.56
C LYS A 537 -26.71 4.61 -37.18
N PHE A 538 -27.54 4.98 -38.15
CA PHE A 538 -28.38 4.06 -38.90
C PHE A 538 -27.69 3.66 -40.19
N GLU A 539 -27.90 2.42 -40.61
CA GLU A 539 -27.67 2.04 -41.99
C GLU A 539 -28.72 2.70 -42.87
N GLN A 540 -28.26 3.41 -43.90
CA GLN A 540 -29.07 4.29 -44.73
C GLN A 540 -29.26 3.68 -46.11
N SER A 541 -30.49 3.32 -46.43
CA SER A 541 -30.89 2.93 -47.78
C SER A 541 -31.69 4.07 -48.40
N VAL A 542 -31.32 4.46 -49.62
CA VAL A 542 -32.00 5.51 -50.38
C VAL A 542 -32.46 4.90 -51.70
N ILE A 543 -33.77 4.78 -51.88
CA ILE A 543 -34.37 4.15 -53.05
C ILE A 543 -35.09 5.23 -53.85
N LEU A 544 -34.79 5.31 -55.14
CA LEU A 544 -35.33 6.31 -56.05
C LEU A 544 -36.45 5.69 -56.90
N PHE A 545 -37.59 6.37 -56.99
CA PHE A 545 -38.73 5.96 -57.81
C PHE A 545 -39.10 7.03 -58.84
N ASP A 546 -39.59 6.60 -60.00
CA ASP A 546 -40.09 7.47 -61.06
C ASP A 546 -41.46 8.08 -60.68
N ALA A 547 -42.00 8.94 -61.53
CA ALA A 547 -43.31 9.58 -61.32
C ALA A 547 -44.48 8.57 -61.23
N LYS A 548 -44.32 7.35 -61.76
CA LYS A 548 -45.29 6.25 -61.70
C LYS A 548 -45.06 5.33 -60.49
N GLY A 549 -44.01 5.56 -59.71
CA GLY A 549 -43.64 4.75 -58.56
C GLY A 549 -42.81 3.51 -58.88
N ASN A 550 -42.19 3.41 -60.07
CA ASN A 550 -41.28 2.30 -60.40
C ASN A 550 -39.84 2.60 -59.94
N PRO A 551 -39.09 1.61 -59.44
CA PRO A 551 -37.72 1.79 -58.98
C PRO A 551 -36.78 2.18 -60.13
N ILE A 552 -35.91 3.16 -59.90
CA ILE A 552 -34.98 3.71 -60.90
C ILE A 552 -33.59 3.09 -60.79
N ASN A 553 -33.11 2.71 -59.59
CA ASN A 553 -31.67 2.56 -59.34
C ASN A 553 -31.20 1.30 -58.59
N THR A 554 -31.97 0.21 -58.51
CA THR A 554 -31.52 -0.98 -57.75
C THR A 554 -32.01 -2.31 -58.31
N SER A 555 -31.09 -3.28 -58.40
CA SER A 555 -31.32 -4.69 -58.76
C SER A 555 -32.12 -5.47 -57.70
N SER A 556 -32.19 -4.94 -56.47
CA SER A 556 -32.70 -5.60 -55.27
C SER A 556 -34.20 -5.38 -55.00
N VAL A 557 -34.80 -4.30 -55.52
CA VAL A 557 -36.24 -4.00 -55.32
C VAL A 557 -36.92 -3.94 -56.68
N ARG A 558 -37.81 -4.91 -56.96
CA ARG A 558 -38.53 -5.05 -58.24
C ARG A 558 -39.98 -4.56 -58.20
N ILE A 559 -40.45 -4.14 -57.03
CA ILE A 559 -41.85 -3.75 -56.79
C ILE A 559 -42.02 -2.23 -56.78
N SER A 560 -43.23 -1.78 -57.12
CA SER A 560 -43.57 -0.34 -57.12
C SER A 560 -43.67 0.22 -55.70
N LEU A 561 -43.50 1.53 -55.51
CA LEU A 561 -43.62 2.18 -54.20
C LEU A 561 -44.97 1.88 -53.52
N THR A 562 -46.06 1.87 -54.30
CA THR A 562 -47.40 1.51 -53.83
C THR A 562 -47.52 0.06 -53.37
N GLU A 563 -46.84 -0.86 -54.05
CA GLU A 563 -46.83 -2.28 -53.71
C GLU A 563 -45.97 -2.54 -52.47
N LEU A 564 -44.82 -1.87 -52.35
CA LEU A 564 -43.94 -1.89 -51.17
C LEU A 564 -44.66 -1.36 -49.91
N LEU A 565 -45.39 -0.25 -50.03
CA LEU A 565 -46.16 0.33 -48.92
C LEU A 565 -47.35 -0.55 -48.52
N ASN A 566 -47.97 -1.27 -49.48
CA ASN A 566 -49.05 -2.22 -49.18
C ASN A 566 -48.52 -3.51 -48.53
N GLU A 567 -47.38 -4.03 -48.99
CA GLU A 567 -46.73 -5.22 -48.42
C GLU A 567 -46.29 -4.98 -46.97
N LYS A 568 -45.67 -3.83 -46.70
CA LYS A 568 -45.25 -3.44 -45.35
C LYS A 568 -46.36 -2.77 -44.53
N GLY A 569 -47.51 -2.46 -45.13
CA GLY A 569 -48.56 -1.60 -44.57
C GLY A 569 -49.21 -2.10 -43.27
N GLN A 570 -49.26 -3.41 -43.03
CA GLN A 570 -49.77 -3.96 -41.76
C GLN A 570 -48.76 -3.85 -40.61
N GLU A 571 -47.47 -3.63 -40.92
CA GLU A 571 -46.40 -3.56 -39.93
C GLU A 571 -45.89 -2.12 -39.71
N LEU A 572 -46.26 -1.17 -40.58
CA LEU A 572 -45.90 0.25 -40.48
C LEU A 572 -46.81 0.98 -39.47
N LYS A 573 -46.18 1.57 -38.45
CA LYS A 573 -46.82 2.48 -37.50
C LYS A 573 -46.41 3.91 -37.84
N GLU A 574 -47.38 4.78 -38.14
CA GLU A 574 -47.11 6.20 -38.38
C GLU A 574 -46.60 6.84 -37.08
N THR A 575 -45.54 7.64 -37.20
CA THR A 575 -44.95 8.37 -36.07
C THR A 575 -45.68 9.70 -35.86
N ASP A 576 -45.28 10.47 -34.83
CA ASP A 576 -45.81 11.82 -34.62
C ASP A 576 -45.41 12.80 -35.76
N TYR A 577 -44.51 12.38 -36.65
CA TYR A 577 -44.07 13.15 -37.81
C TYR A 577 -44.66 12.58 -39.11
N SER A 578 -45.33 13.44 -39.88
CA SER A 578 -45.94 13.06 -41.16
C SER A 578 -44.91 12.52 -42.15
N ALA A 579 -45.27 11.45 -42.86
CA ALA A 579 -44.42 10.75 -43.85
C ALA A 579 -43.18 10.02 -43.26
N VAL A 580 -43.14 9.83 -41.93
CA VAL A 580 -42.18 8.95 -41.25
C VAL A 580 -42.92 7.83 -40.54
N PHE A 581 -42.50 6.60 -40.78
CA PHE A 581 -43.12 5.37 -40.31
C PHE A 581 -42.07 4.53 -39.58
N LEU A 582 -42.48 3.92 -38.48
CA LEU A 582 -41.70 2.94 -37.73
C LEU A 582 -42.23 1.53 -38.03
N LEU A 583 -41.36 0.60 -38.43
CA LEU A 583 -41.76 -0.80 -38.55
C LEU A 583 -41.92 -1.44 -37.16
N SER A 584 -43.09 -2.05 -36.93
CA SER A 584 -43.45 -2.74 -35.69
C SER A 584 -42.59 -3.99 -35.46
N LYS A 585 -42.05 -4.58 -36.54
CA LYS A 585 -41.05 -5.65 -36.51
C LYS A 585 -39.82 -5.21 -37.33
N PRO A 586 -38.69 -4.88 -36.69
CA PRO A 586 -37.47 -4.58 -37.43
C PRO A 586 -36.95 -5.85 -38.13
N LEU A 587 -36.14 -5.65 -39.17
CA LEU A 587 -35.46 -6.74 -39.88
C LEU A 587 -34.52 -7.50 -38.93
N PRO A 588 -34.28 -8.81 -39.16
CA PRO A 588 -33.29 -9.58 -38.40
C PRO A 588 -31.93 -8.85 -38.40
N GLY A 589 -31.33 -8.68 -37.22
CA GLY A 589 -30.08 -7.92 -37.06
C GLY A 589 -30.26 -6.40 -36.81
N PHE A 590 -31.48 -5.88 -36.78
CA PHE A 590 -31.76 -4.46 -36.51
C PHE A 590 -32.67 -4.28 -35.28
N THR A 591 -32.47 -3.18 -34.55
CA THR A 591 -33.26 -2.80 -33.36
C THR A 591 -34.40 -1.86 -33.69
N LYS A 592 -34.17 -0.92 -34.61
CA LYS A 592 -35.15 0.05 -35.09
C LYS A 592 -35.08 0.14 -36.61
N HIS A 593 -36.23 0.31 -37.24
CA HIS A 593 -36.32 0.47 -38.68
C HIS A 593 -37.33 1.58 -38.98
N TYR A 594 -36.83 2.75 -39.38
CA TYR A 594 -37.64 3.86 -39.85
C TYR A 594 -37.69 3.87 -41.36
N MET A 595 -38.85 4.25 -41.88
CA MET A 595 -39.10 4.39 -43.30
C MET A 595 -39.76 5.75 -43.50
N GLY A 596 -39.29 6.52 -44.47
CA GLY A 596 -39.96 7.76 -44.83
C GLY A 596 -39.70 8.12 -46.28
N TYR A 597 -40.66 8.80 -46.92
CA TYR A 597 -40.56 9.12 -48.33
C TYR A 597 -40.87 10.58 -48.61
N ALA A 598 -40.12 11.17 -49.55
CA ALA A 598 -40.28 12.53 -50.02
C ALA A 598 -40.83 12.52 -51.45
N THR A 599 -41.87 13.31 -51.70
CA THR A 599 -42.42 13.53 -53.04
C THR A 599 -41.65 14.66 -53.74
N ILE A 600 -41.00 14.38 -54.87
CA ILE A 600 -40.24 15.39 -55.62
C ILE A 600 -41.15 16.03 -56.66
N LYS A 601 -41.36 17.35 -56.57
CA LYS A 601 -42.27 18.11 -57.43
C LYS A 601 -41.53 19.14 -58.26
N ARG A 602 -41.95 19.33 -59.52
CA ARG A 602 -41.46 20.41 -60.40
C ARG A 602 -42.67 21.09 -61.05
N SER A 603 -42.84 22.39 -60.81
CA SER A 603 -43.87 23.23 -61.47
C SER A 603 -45.25 22.54 -61.55
N ASN A 604 -45.77 22.09 -60.40
CA ASN A 604 -47.03 21.36 -60.17
C ASN A 604 -47.13 19.88 -60.62
N GLY A 605 -46.09 19.26 -61.20
CA GLY A 605 -46.05 17.83 -61.52
C GLY A 605 -45.17 17.03 -60.56
N ILE A 606 -45.54 15.77 -60.28
CA ILE A 606 -44.67 14.82 -59.56
C ILE A 606 -43.63 14.29 -60.53
N VAL A 607 -42.37 14.39 -60.15
CA VAL A 607 -41.22 13.95 -60.95
C VAL A 607 -40.75 12.56 -60.51
N GLY A 608 -40.91 12.25 -59.23
CA GLY A 608 -40.54 10.97 -58.65
C GLY A 608 -40.61 11.00 -57.12
N TYR A 609 -40.22 9.90 -56.50
CA TYR A 609 -40.19 9.76 -55.05
C TYR A 609 -38.79 9.35 -54.59
N VAL A 610 -38.40 9.84 -53.42
CA VAL A 610 -37.18 9.41 -52.72
C VAL A 610 -37.63 8.73 -51.44
N LEU A 611 -37.39 7.43 -51.34
CA LEU A 611 -37.63 6.65 -50.13
C LEU A 611 -36.31 6.52 -49.36
N ILE A 612 -36.39 6.70 -48.04
CA ILE A 612 -35.29 6.56 -47.12
C ILE A 612 -35.67 5.52 -46.08
N GLU A 613 -34.84 4.50 -45.95
CA GLU A 613 -34.89 3.55 -44.84
C GLU A 613 -33.68 3.79 -43.93
N LEU A 614 -33.95 3.93 -42.64
CA LEU A 614 -32.95 4.03 -41.59
C LEU A 614 -33.05 2.80 -40.70
N MET A 615 -32.01 1.98 -40.68
CA MET A 615 -32.00 0.72 -39.96
C MET A 615 -30.91 0.77 -38.87
N GLU A 616 -31.29 0.72 -37.60
CA GLU A 616 -30.34 0.75 -36.48
C GLU A 616 -29.85 -0.67 -36.22
N ARG A 617 -28.58 -0.97 -36.53
CA ARG A 617 -28.02 -2.31 -36.32
C ARG A 617 -28.08 -2.71 -34.84
N GLN A 618 -28.32 -4.00 -34.57
CA GLN A 618 -28.15 -4.59 -33.24
C GLN A 618 -26.64 -4.60 -32.92
N PHE A 619 -26.18 -3.59 -32.18
CA PHE A 619 -24.78 -3.52 -31.76
C PHE A 619 -24.41 -4.72 -30.87
N GLY A 620 -23.51 -5.56 -31.37
CA GLY A 620 -22.98 -6.73 -30.66
C GLY A 620 -21.48 -6.71 -30.34
N SER A 621 -20.69 -5.78 -30.89
CA SER A 621 -19.28 -5.60 -30.51
C SER A 621 -18.78 -4.22 -30.94
N PRO A 622 -17.87 -3.56 -30.18
CA PRO A 622 -17.28 -2.29 -30.57
C PRO A 622 -16.25 -2.51 -31.68
N GLY A 623 -16.68 -2.47 -32.95
CA GLY A 623 -15.76 -2.29 -34.08
C GLY A 623 -14.99 -0.96 -33.93
N VAL A 624 -13.78 -0.88 -34.50
CA VAL A 624 -12.95 0.34 -34.40
C VAL A 624 -13.59 1.51 -35.14
N TYR A 625 -14.19 1.23 -36.29
CA TYR A 625 -14.72 2.24 -37.19
C TYR A 625 -16.06 2.86 -36.75
N PRO A 626 -17.02 2.12 -36.15
CA PRO A 626 -18.20 2.70 -35.53
C PRO A 626 -17.90 3.88 -34.58
N GLU A 627 -16.86 3.79 -33.74
CA GLU A 627 -16.49 4.86 -32.81
C GLU A 627 -16.08 6.16 -33.52
N LEU A 628 -15.51 6.06 -34.74
CA LEU A 628 -15.14 7.21 -35.58
C LEU A 628 -16.33 7.85 -36.29
N LEU A 629 -17.44 7.11 -36.44
CA LEU A 629 -18.59 7.52 -37.26
C LEU A 629 -19.74 8.15 -36.45
N VAL A 630 -19.62 8.17 -35.12
CA VAL A 630 -20.60 8.78 -34.21
C VAL A 630 -20.06 10.08 -33.66
N ASP A 631 -20.85 11.16 -33.78
CA ASP A 631 -20.56 12.48 -33.21
C ASP A 631 -20.75 12.46 -31.68
N ASN A 632 -19.91 13.21 -30.95
CA ASN A 632 -19.90 13.26 -29.48
C ASN A 632 -21.25 13.52 -28.83
N ARG A 633 -22.10 14.31 -29.48
CA ARG A 633 -23.44 14.64 -28.95
C ARG A 633 -24.35 13.42 -28.84
N PHE A 634 -23.98 12.34 -29.51
CA PHE A 634 -24.82 11.16 -29.73
C PHE A 634 -24.13 9.84 -29.36
N GLN A 635 -22.86 9.90 -28.94
CA GLN A 635 -22.21 8.77 -28.32
C GLN A 635 -22.92 8.44 -26.99
N THR A 636 -23.79 7.42 -27.01
CA THR A 636 -24.11 6.70 -25.79
C THR A 636 -22.83 6.00 -25.37
N SER A 637 -22.26 6.38 -24.22
CA SER A 637 -21.07 5.77 -23.63
C SER A 637 -20.99 4.29 -23.98
N SER A 638 -20.03 3.94 -24.86
CA SER A 638 -19.87 2.61 -25.43
C SER A 638 -19.90 1.58 -24.29
N MET A 639 -20.97 0.78 -24.24
CA MET A 639 -21.17 -0.19 -23.18
C MET A 639 -20.46 -1.47 -23.55
N THR A 640 -19.16 -1.51 -23.29
CA THR A 640 -18.32 -2.66 -23.60
C THR A 640 -18.56 -3.87 -22.70
N ASP A 641 -19.25 -3.69 -21.56
CA ASP A 641 -19.28 -4.69 -20.48
C ASP A 641 -20.69 -5.18 -20.12
N THR A 642 -21.73 -4.78 -20.86
CA THR A 642 -23.12 -5.19 -20.60
C THR A 642 -23.62 -6.07 -21.71
N GLU A 643 -23.77 -7.36 -21.41
CA GLU A 643 -24.36 -8.32 -22.33
C GLU A 643 -25.88 -8.15 -22.30
N LEU A 644 -26.54 -8.32 -23.45
CA LEU A 644 -27.96 -8.06 -23.61
C LEU A 644 -28.65 -9.25 -24.27
N ALA A 645 -29.82 -9.59 -23.73
CA ALA A 645 -30.74 -10.56 -24.29
C ALA A 645 -32.09 -9.91 -24.54
N TYR A 646 -32.60 -10.09 -25.76
CA TYR A 646 -33.88 -9.54 -26.20
C TYR A 646 -34.93 -10.64 -26.19
N TYR A 647 -36.08 -10.34 -25.59
CA TYR A 647 -37.23 -11.23 -25.50
C TYR A 647 -38.45 -10.59 -26.15
N GLN A 648 -39.21 -11.40 -26.87
CA GLN A 648 -40.53 -11.04 -27.39
C GLN A 648 -41.50 -12.18 -27.12
N ASP A 649 -42.68 -11.85 -26.59
CA ASP A 649 -43.71 -12.82 -26.20
C ASP A 649 -43.16 -13.89 -25.22
N GLY A 650 -42.20 -13.49 -24.38
CA GLY A 650 -41.54 -14.36 -23.40
C GLY A 650 -40.50 -15.33 -23.98
N ARG A 651 -40.21 -15.30 -25.28
CA ARG A 651 -39.17 -16.12 -25.92
C ARG A 651 -37.92 -15.31 -26.25
N LEU A 652 -36.75 -15.91 -26.06
CA LEU A 652 -35.48 -15.32 -26.44
C LEU A 652 -35.41 -15.17 -27.96
N LEU A 653 -35.28 -13.93 -28.45
CA LEU A 653 -35.09 -13.63 -29.87
C LEU A 653 -33.63 -13.72 -30.27
N ASN A 654 -32.78 -13.01 -29.50
CA ASN A 654 -31.37 -12.91 -29.77
C ASN A 654 -30.63 -12.62 -28.46
N THR A 655 -29.42 -13.15 -28.35
CA THR A 655 -28.52 -12.88 -27.22
C THR A 655 -27.14 -12.60 -27.77
N VAL A 656 -26.54 -11.50 -27.33
CA VAL A 656 -25.12 -11.24 -27.57
C VAL A 656 -24.45 -11.36 -26.22
N SER A 657 -24.12 -12.61 -25.87
CA SER A 657 -23.63 -12.94 -24.55
C SER A 657 -22.75 -14.18 -24.53
N THR A 658 -21.77 -14.16 -23.65
CA THR A 658 -21.12 -15.37 -23.15
C THR A 658 -21.91 -16.00 -22.00
N THR A 659 -22.79 -15.21 -21.35
CA THR A 659 -23.67 -15.68 -20.28
C THR A 659 -24.87 -16.45 -20.84
N GLU A 660 -25.24 -17.58 -20.22
CA GLU A 660 -26.46 -18.31 -20.58
C GLU A 660 -27.71 -17.55 -20.09
N TYR A 661 -28.61 -17.23 -21.02
CA TYR A 661 -29.89 -16.60 -20.73
C TYR A 661 -31.02 -17.63 -20.75
N PRO A 662 -32.05 -17.49 -19.89
CA PRO A 662 -33.16 -18.43 -19.88
C PRO A 662 -33.92 -18.38 -21.22
N ALA A 663 -34.20 -19.53 -21.84
CA ALA A 663 -34.89 -19.58 -23.13
C ALA A 663 -36.30 -18.95 -23.10
N HIS A 664 -36.93 -18.95 -21.91
CA HIS A 664 -38.20 -18.29 -21.65
C HIS A 664 -38.09 -17.36 -20.44
N PHE A 665 -38.65 -16.15 -20.55
CA PHE A 665 -38.69 -15.17 -19.47
C PHE A 665 -40.12 -14.67 -19.26
N GLU A 666 -40.65 -14.83 -18.04
CA GLU A 666 -41.99 -14.35 -17.68
C GLU A 666 -41.93 -12.86 -17.28
N PRO A 667 -42.73 -11.98 -17.92
CA PRO A 667 -42.85 -10.58 -17.51
C PRO A 667 -43.42 -10.48 -16.09
N GLY A 668 -42.63 -9.99 -15.12
CA GLY A 668 -43.04 -9.81 -13.72
C GLY A 668 -42.19 -10.51 -12.65
N ARG A 669 -41.12 -11.24 -13.02
CA ARG A 669 -40.10 -11.75 -12.09
C ARG A 669 -39.32 -10.61 -11.41
N GLU A 670 -38.53 -10.89 -10.36
CA GLU A 670 -37.59 -9.90 -9.77
C GLU A 670 -36.77 -9.20 -10.86
N ASN A 671 -36.89 -7.87 -10.95
CA ASN A 671 -36.20 -7.06 -11.97
C ASN A 671 -34.67 -7.04 -11.79
N VAL A 672 -34.15 -7.48 -10.65
CA VAL A 672 -32.71 -7.54 -10.37
C VAL A 672 -32.44 -8.83 -9.60
N TRP A 673 -31.56 -9.69 -10.13
CA TRP A 673 -31.12 -10.90 -9.44
C TRP A 673 -29.64 -11.17 -9.69
N TYR A 674 -29.09 -12.12 -8.94
CA TYR A 674 -27.69 -12.53 -9.03
C TYR A 674 -27.60 -14.04 -9.25
N GLU A 675 -26.93 -14.46 -10.32
CA GLU A 675 -26.79 -15.86 -10.70
C GLU A 675 -25.47 -16.05 -11.46
N ASN A 676 -24.78 -17.19 -11.26
CA ASN A 676 -23.53 -17.53 -11.97
C ASN A 676 -22.49 -16.39 -12.06
N GLU A 677 -22.22 -15.71 -10.94
CA GLU A 677 -21.28 -14.58 -10.87
C GLU A 677 -21.63 -13.36 -11.74
N SER A 678 -22.88 -13.25 -12.15
CA SER A 678 -23.41 -12.15 -12.96
C SER A 678 -24.58 -11.47 -12.26
N LEU A 679 -24.63 -10.15 -12.38
CA LEU A 679 -25.75 -9.32 -11.99
C LEU A 679 -26.68 -9.18 -13.19
N PHE A 680 -27.92 -9.62 -13.04
CA PHE A 680 -28.94 -9.50 -14.07
C PHE A 680 -29.93 -8.41 -13.69
N VAL A 681 -30.31 -7.62 -14.70
CA VAL A 681 -31.33 -6.59 -14.59
C VAL A 681 -32.28 -6.75 -15.77
N ALA A 682 -33.57 -6.90 -15.50
CA ALA A 682 -34.60 -7.03 -16.52
C ALA A 682 -35.52 -5.81 -16.51
N MET A 683 -35.92 -5.38 -17.71
CA MET A 683 -36.92 -4.35 -17.90
C MET A 683 -37.92 -4.76 -18.97
N ASN A 684 -39.20 -4.51 -18.70
CA ASN A 684 -40.32 -4.99 -19.49
C ASN A 684 -41.16 -3.80 -19.99
N GLU A 685 -41.55 -3.83 -21.26
CA GLU A 685 -42.49 -2.87 -21.85
C GLU A 685 -43.43 -3.61 -22.83
N GLY A 686 -44.67 -3.86 -22.40
CA GLY A 686 -45.64 -4.67 -23.15
C GLY A 686 -45.20 -6.13 -23.30
N ASN A 687 -45.14 -6.63 -24.53
CA ASN A 687 -44.70 -7.99 -24.87
C ASN A 687 -43.17 -8.11 -25.10
N ARG A 688 -42.42 -7.01 -24.90
CA ARG A 688 -40.97 -6.99 -25.07
C ARG A 688 -40.30 -6.92 -23.70
N ALA A 689 -39.22 -7.66 -23.55
CA ALA A 689 -38.34 -7.56 -22.39
C ALA A 689 -36.89 -7.51 -22.86
N ILE A 690 -36.07 -6.70 -22.20
CA ILE A 690 -34.62 -6.73 -22.37
C ILE A 690 -34.03 -7.09 -21.01
N ILE A 691 -33.18 -8.11 -21.02
CA ILE A 691 -32.37 -8.49 -19.87
C ILE A 691 -30.93 -8.09 -20.17
N ALA A 692 -30.34 -7.38 -19.24
CA ALA A 692 -28.92 -7.07 -19.24
C ALA A 692 -28.21 -7.89 -18.16
N SER A 693 -27.05 -8.44 -18.49
CA SER A 693 -26.13 -9.04 -17.52
C SER A 693 -24.81 -8.28 -17.50
N VAL A 694 -24.23 -8.17 -16.30
CA VAL A 694 -22.86 -7.67 -16.09
C VAL A 694 -22.13 -8.65 -15.17
N PRO A 695 -20.89 -9.07 -15.50
CA PRO A 695 -20.07 -9.86 -14.60
C PRO A 695 -19.88 -9.15 -13.26
N PHE A 696 -20.31 -9.77 -12.16
CA PHE A 696 -20.31 -9.16 -10.83
C PHE A 696 -19.95 -10.17 -9.74
N ASN A 697 -18.68 -10.55 -9.63
CA ASN A 697 -18.26 -11.43 -8.53
C ASN A 697 -18.10 -10.64 -7.22
N ARG A 698 -19.13 -10.65 -6.36
CA ARG A 698 -19.13 -9.96 -5.05
C ARG A 698 -17.92 -10.32 -4.19
N LYS A 699 -17.54 -11.60 -4.13
CA LYS A 699 -16.39 -12.03 -3.31
C LYS A 699 -15.08 -11.47 -3.86
N ARG A 700 -14.89 -11.52 -5.18
CA ARG A 700 -13.72 -10.95 -5.86
C ARG A 700 -13.62 -9.46 -5.60
N ILE A 701 -14.71 -8.70 -5.76
CA ILE A 701 -14.73 -7.25 -5.50
C ILE A 701 -14.33 -6.94 -4.06
N VAL A 702 -14.90 -7.65 -3.07
CA VAL A 702 -14.56 -7.45 -1.66
C VAL A 702 -13.09 -7.75 -1.38
N ILE A 703 -12.59 -8.93 -1.78
CA ILE A 703 -11.23 -9.37 -1.46
C ILE A 703 -10.21 -8.49 -2.19
N SER A 704 -10.41 -8.22 -3.48
CA SER A 704 -9.45 -7.45 -4.29
C SER A 704 -9.34 -5.99 -3.84
N ASN A 705 -10.47 -5.32 -3.59
CA ASN A 705 -10.44 -3.94 -3.08
C ASN A 705 -9.88 -3.86 -1.66
N ALA A 706 -10.17 -4.86 -0.81
CA ALA A 706 -9.57 -4.96 0.52
C ALA A 706 -8.04 -5.14 0.44
N SER A 707 -7.56 -6.06 -0.39
CA SER A 707 -6.13 -6.29 -0.60
C SER A 707 -5.44 -5.03 -1.11
N PHE A 708 -6.03 -4.36 -2.10
CA PHE A 708 -5.48 -3.14 -2.68
C PHE A 708 -5.36 -2.00 -1.66
N ILE A 709 -6.46 -1.66 -0.98
CA ILE A 709 -6.43 -0.55 -0.03
C ILE A 709 -5.55 -0.89 1.18
N TRP A 710 -5.43 -2.16 1.55
CA TRP A 710 -4.50 -2.60 2.59
C TRP A 710 -3.05 -2.38 2.19
N VAL A 711 -2.62 -2.83 1.01
CA VAL A 711 -1.25 -2.59 0.52
C VAL A 711 -0.97 -1.09 0.39
N LEU A 712 -1.92 -0.35 -0.17
CA LEU A 712 -1.81 1.08 -0.40
C LEU A 712 -1.71 1.88 0.91
N THR A 713 -2.43 1.47 1.96
CA THR A 713 -2.34 2.10 3.30
C THR A 713 -1.09 1.67 4.07
N LEU A 714 -0.63 0.43 3.88
CA LEU A 714 0.52 -0.13 4.59
C LEU A 714 1.84 0.56 4.19
N LEU A 715 2.02 0.86 2.91
CA LEU A 715 3.24 1.47 2.37
C LEU A 715 3.61 2.82 3.03
N PRO A 716 2.73 3.85 3.07
CA PRO A 716 3.03 5.11 3.74
C PRO A 716 3.21 4.94 5.25
N VAL A 717 2.50 4.00 5.90
CA VAL A 717 2.68 3.70 7.33
C VAL A 717 4.08 3.15 7.59
N VAL A 718 4.55 2.21 6.78
CA VAL A 718 5.91 1.64 6.86
C VAL A 718 6.95 2.75 6.64
N LEU A 719 6.79 3.59 5.60
CA LEU A 719 7.70 4.71 5.31
C LEU A 719 7.72 5.77 6.42
N LEU A 720 6.56 6.14 6.97
CA LEU A 720 6.46 7.07 8.11
C LEU A 720 7.12 6.50 9.36
N TRP A 721 7.03 5.19 9.54
CA TRP A 721 7.65 4.51 10.67
C TRP A 721 9.18 4.46 10.54
N PHE A 722 9.70 4.15 9.34
CA PHE A 722 11.13 4.22 9.02
C PHE A 722 11.69 5.65 9.11
N SER A 723 10.97 6.64 8.58
CA SER A 723 11.40 8.04 8.65
C SER A 723 11.37 8.59 10.07
N ALA A 724 10.35 8.27 10.88
CA ALA A 724 10.30 8.61 12.30
C ALA A 724 11.45 7.97 13.08
N PHE A 725 11.84 6.74 12.72
CA PHE A 725 13.00 6.04 13.26
C PHE A 725 14.32 6.75 12.89
N ALA A 726 14.53 7.05 11.61
CA ALA A 726 15.72 7.77 11.12
C ALA A 726 15.84 9.18 11.74
N MET A 727 14.72 9.91 11.84
CA MET A 727 14.68 11.29 12.35
C MET A 727 14.95 11.42 13.86
N ARG A 728 14.68 10.37 14.64
CA ARG A 728 14.91 10.37 16.10
C ARG A 728 16.39 10.21 16.47
N ARG A 729 17.31 10.09 15.50
CA ARG A 729 18.73 9.74 15.74
C ARG A 729 18.88 8.48 16.63
N GLY A 730 17.84 7.66 16.73
CA GLY A 730 17.92 6.37 17.37
C GLY A 730 18.65 5.47 16.39
N SER A 731 19.87 5.08 16.70
CA SER A 731 20.52 4.01 15.96
C SER A 731 19.66 2.74 16.08
N PHE A 732 19.66 1.88 15.06
CA PHE A 732 19.20 0.48 15.19
C PHE A 732 19.78 -0.17 16.45
N ALA A 733 20.93 0.32 16.94
CA ALA A 733 21.52 0.00 18.24
C ALA A 733 20.58 0.11 19.47
N THR A 734 19.50 0.89 19.41
CA THR A 734 18.54 1.05 20.54
C THR A 734 17.41 0.02 20.53
N LEU A 735 17.18 -0.66 19.41
CA LEU A 735 16.25 -1.79 19.34
C LEU A 735 16.86 -2.99 20.05
N SER A 736 16.00 -3.78 20.70
CA SER A 736 16.42 -5.09 21.20
C SER A 736 16.89 -5.96 20.02
N TYR A 737 17.82 -6.89 20.29
CA TYR A 737 18.27 -7.85 19.28
C TYR A 737 17.10 -8.61 18.64
N THR A 738 16.10 -8.99 19.45
CA THR A 738 14.84 -9.57 18.99
C THR A 738 14.13 -8.71 17.95
N GLU A 739 13.98 -7.41 18.21
CA GLU A 739 13.31 -6.49 17.29
C GLU A 739 14.09 -6.35 15.98
N ARG A 740 15.43 -6.30 16.02
CA ARG A 740 16.26 -6.19 14.80
C ARG A 740 16.17 -7.42 13.90
N ILE A 741 16.32 -8.61 14.48
CA ILE A 741 16.21 -9.88 13.74
C ILE A 741 14.87 -9.95 13.00
N LEU A 742 13.82 -9.54 13.69
CA LEU A 742 12.46 -9.57 13.19
C LEU A 742 12.25 -8.55 12.06
N TRP A 743 12.88 -7.37 12.13
CA TRP A 743 12.91 -6.41 11.03
C TRP A 743 13.68 -6.93 9.81
N TYR A 744 14.86 -7.51 10.02
CA TYR A 744 15.66 -8.07 8.93
C TYR A 744 14.91 -9.21 8.24
N LEU A 745 14.27 -10.09 9.00
CA LEU A 745 13.51 -11.21 8.45
C LEU A 745 12.32 -10.72 7.61
N ASN A 746 11.57 -9.72 8.08
CA ASN A 746 10.47 -9.14 7.28
C ASN A 746 10.98 -8.45 6.01
N MET A 747 12.07 -7.67 6.08
CA MET A 747 12.63 -7.02 4.88
C MET A 747 13.14 -8.05 3.87
N ALA A 748 13.76 -9.14 4.34
CA ALA A 748 14.26 -10.24 3.52
C ALA A 748 13.14 -10.99 2.78
N PHE A 749 11.90 -10.99 3.30
CA PHE A 749 10.77 -11.61 2.61
C PHE A 749 9.92 -10.62 1.80
N ILE A 750 9.65 -9.42 2.32
CA ILE A 750 8.76 -8.44 1.68
C ILE A 750 9.35 -7.90 0.38
N ILE A 751 10.66 -7.57 0.36
CA ILE A 751 11.29 -6.96 -0.82
C ILE A 751 11.30 -7.96 -2.00
N PRO A 752 11.79 -9.20 -1.86
CA PRO A 752 11.72 -10.17 -2.94
C PRO A 752 10.29 -10.49 -3.37
N LEU A 753 9.34 -10.56 -2.41
CA LEU A 753 7.94 -10.80 -2.73
C LEU A 753 7.36 -9.70 -3.64
N LEU A 754 7.64 -8.42 -3.34
CA LEU A 754 7.22 -7.29 -4.20
C LEU A 754 7.84 -7.37 -5.60
N VAL A 755 9.13 -7.72 -5.69
CA VAL A 755 9.83 -7.86 -6.97
C VAL A 755 9.25 -9.01 -7.80
N VAL A 756 9.03 -10.17 -7.17
CA VAL A 756 8.40 -11.34 -7.83
C VAL A 756 7.01 -10.98 -8.32
N THR A 757 6.17 -10.37 -7.48
CA THR A 757 4.81 -9.91 -7.85
C THR A 757 4.84 -8.97 -9.06
N ALA A 758 5.74 -7.99 -9.09
CA ALA A 758 5.87 -7.06 -10.21
C ALA A 758 6.33 -7.76 -11.51
N ILE A 759 7.33 -8.65 -11.43
CA ILE A 759 7.83 -9.41 -12.57
C ILE A 759 6.74 -10.36 -13.09
N THR A 760 6.04 -11.08 -12.21
CA THR A 760 4.95 -12.00 -12.61
C THR A 760 3.82 -11.24 -13.30
N PHE A 761 3.43 -10.06 -12.81
CA PHE A 761 2.42 -9.24 -13.46
C PHE A 761 2.86 -8.79 -14.86
N GLN A 762 4.11 -8.36 -15.02
CA GLN A 762 4.66 -8.00 -16.32
C GLN A 762 4.67 -9.19 -17.29
N LEU A 763 5.19 -10.35 -16.85
CA LEU A 763 5.25 -11.56 -17.67
C LEU A 763 3.86 -12.03 -18.11
N LEU A 764 2.86 -12.00 -17.22
CA LEU A 764 1.49 -12.36 -17.56
C LEU A 764 0.84 -11.36 -18.51
N THR A 765 1.09 -10.06 -18.31
CA THR A 765 0.59 -9.01 -19.21
C THR A 765 1.15 -9.21 -20.63
N ASP A 766 2.46 -9.46 -20.74
CA ASP A 766 3.12 -9.72 -22.02
C ASP A 766 2.61 -11.02 -22.66
N SER A 767 2.34 -12.07 -21.87
CA SER A 767 1.78 -13.32 -22.40
C SER A 767 0.36 -13.14 -22.92
N PHE A 768 -0.51 -12.41 -22.20
CA PHE A 768 -1.87 -12.15 -22.65
C PHE A 768 -1.91 -11.32 -23.94
N GLU A 769 -1.04 -10.31 -24.07
CA GLU A 769 -0.95 -9.53 -25.32
C GLU A 769 -0.48 -10.37 -26.51
N ARG A 770 0.50 -11.27 -26.30
CA ARG A 770 0.97 -12.18 -27.35
C ARG A 770 -0.12 -13.15 -27.79
N GLU A 771 -0.84 -13.74 -26.85
CA GLU A 771 -1.93 -14.69 -27.12
C GLU A 771 -3.14 -14.03 -27.80
N ALA A 772 -3.49 -12.80 -27.38
CA ALA A 772 -4.54 -12.06 -28.06
C ALA A 772 -4.15 -11.73 -29.51
N ASN A 773 -2.93 -11.24 -29.74
CA ASN A 773 -2.46 -10.92 -31.09
C ASN A 773 -2.39 -12.18 -31.98
N SER A 774 -1.93 -13.33 -31.46
CA SER A 774 -1.89 -14.57 -32.25
C SER A 774 -3.28 -15.08 -32.62
N THR A 775 -4.26 -14.92 -31.72
CA THR A 775 -5.66 -15.29 -31.97
C THR A 775 -6.30 -14.42 -33.05
N LYS A 776 -6.04 -13.11 -33.05
CA LYS A 776 -6.51 -12.19 -34.10
C LYS A 776 -5.84 -12.49 -35.44
N LEU A 777 -4.54 -12.78 -35.45
CA LEU A 777 -3.79 -13.22 -36.64
C LEU A 777 -4.37 -14.51 -37.24
N ALA A 778 -4.63 -15.52 -36.42
CA ALA A 778 -5.27 -16.76 -36.88
C ALA A 778 -6.69 -16.53 -37.42
N THR A 779 -7.42 -15.56 -36.86
CA THR A 779 -8.76 -15.20 -37.32
C THR A 779 -8.73 -14.53 -38.68
N VAL A 780 -7.89 -13.50 -38.87
CA VAL A 780 -7.78 -12.83 -40.16
C VAL A 780 -7.26 -13.76 -41.26
N GLY A 781 -6.38 -14.71 -40.92
CA GLY A 781 -5.93 -15.77 -41.84
C GLY A 781 -7.08 -16.66 -42.32
N ARG A 782 -7.92 -17.17 -41.41
CA ARG A 782 -9.11 -17.96 -41.79
C ARG A 782 -10.10 -17.15 -42.65
N ILE A 783 -10.23 -15.85 -42.40
CA ILE A 783 -11.08 -14.96 -43.20
C ILE A 783 -10.50 -14.78 -44.60
N ALA A 784 -9.17 -14.63 -44.73
CA ALA A 784 -8.50 -14.58 -46.02
C ALA A 784 -8.75 -15.87 -46.82
N ASP A 785 -8.65 -17.05 -46.19
CA ASP A 785 -8.96 -18.34 -46.83
C ASP A 785 -10.42 -18.43 -47.28
N GLN A 786 -11.38 -17.93 -46.47
CA GLN A 786 -12.80 -17.94 -46.81
C GLN A 786 -13.19 -16.95 -47.91
N LEU A 787 -12.43 -15.86 -48.06
CA LEU A 787 -12.62 -14.87 -49.13
C LEU A 787 -11.97 -15.29 -50.44
N ASN A 788 -10.99 -16.19 -50.39
CA ASN A 788 -10.22 -16.68 -51.53
C ASN A 788 -11.04 -16.93 -52.81
N PRO A 789 -12.10 -17.78 -52.82
CA PRO A 789 -12.82 -18.08 -54.06
C PRO A 789 -13.52 -16.85 -54.65
N TYR A 790 -13.95 -15.90 -53.80
CA TYR A 790 -14.63 -14.67 -54.21
C TYR A 790 -13.65 -13.62 -54.73
N VAL A 791 -12.46 -13.53 -54.12
CA VAL A 791 -11.39 -12.64 -54.60
C VAL A 791 -10.83 -13.15 -55.93
N LEU A 792 -10.64 -14.47 -56.05
CA LEU A 792 -10.20 -15.09 -57.30
C LEU A 792 -11.22 -14.85 -58.43
N ALA A 793 -12.51 -15.04 -58.16
CA ALA A 793 -13.55 -14.81 -59.16
C ALA A 793 -13.68 -13.33 -59.55
N TYR A 794 -13.52 -12.40 -58.61
CA TYR A 794 -13.41 -10.96 -58.89
C TYR A 794 -12.18 -10.64 -59.76
N SER A 795 -11.01 -11.21 -59.44
CA SER A 795 -9.78 -11.03 -60.21
C SER A 795 -9.90 -11.51 -61.67
N GLN A 796 -10.75 -12.50 -61.93
CA GLN A 796 -11.04 -13.01 -63.27
C GLN A 796 -12.15 -12.22 -63.98
N ASN A 797 -13.15 -11.74 -63.24
CA ASN A 797 -14.28 -10.99 -63.77
C ASN A 797 -14.85 -9.96 -62.75
N ASN A 798 -14.65 -8.67 -63.04
CA ASN A 798 -15.05 -7.55 -62.18
C ASN A 798 -16.55 -7.47 -61.87
N ASP A 799 -17.42 -8.13 -62.65
CA ASP A 799 -18.88 -8.12 -62.43
C ASP A 799 -19.31 -8.81 -61.11
N GLN A 800 -18.42 -9.56 -60.44
CA GLN A 800 -18.71 -10.27 -59.19
C GLN A 800 -18.48 -9.46 -57.90
N LEU A 801 -18.12 -8.17 -58.01
CA LEU A 801 -17.95 -7.29 -56.86
C LEU A 801 -19.14 -7.30 -55.86
N PRO A 802 -20.42 -7.34 -56.30
CA PRO A 802 -21.55 -7.38 -55.36
C PRO A 802 -21.57 -8.63 -54.46
N GLU A 803 -21.21 -9.80 -55.00
CA GLU A 803 -21.18 -11.06 -54.25
C GLU A 803 -20.02 -11.10 -53.25
N LEU A 804 -18.87 -10.55 -53.63
CA LEU A 804 -17.72 -10.36 -52.75
C LEU A 804 -18.06 -9.43 -51.57
N VAL A 805 -18.73 -8.30 -51.84
CA VAL A 805 -19.17 -7.35 -50.81
C VAL A 805 -20.20 -7.98 -49.87
N GLU A 806 -21.18 -8.72 -50.41
CA GLU A 806 -22.16 -9.45 -49.60
C GLU A 806 -21.49 -10.49 -48.69
N ARG A 807 -20.51 -11.22 -49.21
CA ARG A 807 -19.74 -12.19 -48.42
C ARG A 807 -18.93 -11.49 -47.33
N LEU A 808 -18.24 -10.40 -47.65
CA LEU A 808 -17.46 -9.60 -46.69
C LEU A 808 -18.35 -9.09 -45.55
N ASN A 809 -19.55 -8.58 -45.87
CA ASN A 809 -20.53 -8.13 -44.88
C ASN A 809 -21.02 -9.29 -44.01
N THR A 810 -21.34 -10.45 -44.60
CA THR A 810 -21.75 -11.65 -43.85
C THR A 810 -20.67 -12.11 -42.87
N LEU A 811 -19.41 -12.06 -43.28
CA LEU A 811 -18.27 -12.38 -42.41
C LEU A 811 -18.10 -11.36 -41.28
N SER A 812 -18.29 -10.08 -41.60
CA SER A 812 -18.29 -8.99 -40.60
C SER A 812 -19.39 -9.19 -39.55
N ASP A 813 -20.61 -9.50 -39.97
CA ASP A 813 -21.76 -9.72 -39.08
C ASP A 813 -21.57 -10.96 -38.20
N ASN A 814 -21.04 -12.06 -38.74
CA ASN A 814 -20.80 -13.30 -38.00
C ASN A 814 -19.64 -13.19 -37.00
N THR A 815 -18.59 -12.43 -37.33
CA THR A 815 -17.40 -12.26 -36.46
C THR A 815 -17.44 -10.99 -35.63
N GLN A 816 -18.44 -10.13 -35.84
CA GLN A 816 -18.60 -8.83 -35.19
C GLN A 816 -17.33 -7.98 -35.28
N SER A 817 -16.70 -7.99 -36.47
CA SER A 817 -15.44 -7.30 -36.74
C SER A 817 -15.49 -6.64 -38.12
N ASP A 818 -14.90 -5.46 -38.23
CA ASP A 818 -14.78 -4.77 -39.50
C ASP A 818 -13.64 -5.39 -40.32
N PHE A 819 -13.86 -5.54 -41.62
CA PHE A 819 -12.86 -5.95 -42.59
C PHE A 819 -12.75 -4.98 -43.75
N ASN A 820 -11.54 -4.79 -44.24
CA ASN A 820 -11.26 -4.16 -45.53
C ASN A 820 -10.42 -5.09 -46.40
N LEU A 821 -10.76 -5.19 -47.68
CA LEU A 821 -10.04 -5.95 -48.68
C LEU A 821 -9.36 -4.98 -49.65
N PHE A 822 -8.06 -5.15 -49.83
CA PHE A 822 -7.22 -4.41 -50.75
C PHE A 822 -6.73 -5.31 -51.88
N ASP A 823 -6.48 -4.72 -53.04
CA ASP A 823 -5.84 -5.40 -54.17
C ASP A 823 -4.34 -5.63 -53.92
N THR A 824 -3.65 -6.23 -54.89
CA THR A 824 -2.21 -6.51 -54.85
C THR A 824 -1.36 -5.24 -54.85
N ASP A 825 -1.89 -4.14 -55.38
CA ASP A 825 -1.23 -2.85 -55.44
C ASP A 825 -1.52 -1.99 -54.20
N GLY A 826 -2.42 -2.43 -53.32
CA GLY A 826 -2.79 -1.78 -52.07
C GLY A 826 -4.00 -0.84 -52.12
N SER A 827 -4.75 -0.79 -53.22
CA SER A 827 -5.98 0.00 -53.34
C SER A 827 -7.19 -0.76 -52.77
N LEU A 828 -8.15 -0.03 -52.20
CA LEU A 828 -9.35 -0.62 -51.57
C LEU A 828 -10.31 -1.22 -52.62
N ILE A 829 -10.57 -2.52 -52.52
CA ILE A 829 -11.59 -3.24 -53.31
C ILE A 829 -12.95 -3.13 -52.63
N ALA A 830 -13.02 -3.52 -51.36
CA ALA A 830 -14.26 -3.61 -50.60
C ALA A 830 -14.02 -3.37 -49.11
N SER A 831 -15.01 -2.79 -48.43
CA SER A 831 -15.00 -2.61 -46.98
C SER A 831 -16.38 -2.94 -46.43
N SER A 832 -16.40 -3.63 -45.29
CA SER A 832 -17.61 -3.82 -44.49
C SER A 832 -18.12 -2.50 -43.86
N GLN A 833 -17.24 -1.50 -43.73
CA GLN A 833 -17.56 -0.18 -43.19
C GLN A 833 -17.11 0.95 -44.14
N PRO A 834 -17.75 1.08 -45.33
CA PRO A 834 -17.33 2.03 -46.36
C PRO A 834 -17.46 3.49 -45.91
N GLY A 835 -18.25 3.77 -44.87
CA GLY A 835 -18.46 5.10 -44.31
C GLY A 835 -17.18 5.80 -43.85
N VAL A 836 -16.14 5.05 -43.44
CA VAL A 836 -14.85 5.63 -43.01
C VAL A 836 -14.10 6.26 -44.20
N PHE A 837 -14.09 5.58 -45.34
CA PHE A 837 -13.45 6.05 -46.56
C PHE A 837 -14.28 7.12 -47.26
N ASN A 838 -15.59 6.92 -47.36
CA ASN A 838 -16.52 7.85 -48.02
C ASN A 838 -16.61 9.21 -47.32
N LYS A 839 -16.28 9.27 -46.02
CA LYS A 839 -16.22 10.51 -45.23
C LYS A 839 -14.80 11.05 -45.07
N TYR A 840 -13.84 10.49 -45.82
CA TYR A 840 -12.45 10.91 -45.85
C TYR A 840 -11.73 10.85 -44.49
N LEU A 841 -12.11 9.90 -43.63
CA LEU A 841 -11.39 9.64 -42.38
C LEU A 841 -10.11 8.85 -42.64
N LEU A 842 -10.15 7.97 -43.65
CA LEU A 842 -9.02 7.22 -44.20
C LEU A 842 -9.01 7.36 -45.74
N ALA A 843 -7.82 7.28 -46.33
CA ALA A 843 -7.66 7.16 -47.78
C ALA A 843 -7.96 5.70 -48.21
N PRO A 844 -8.41 5.46 -49.46
CA PRO A 844 -8.75 4.12 -49.96
C PRO A 844 -7.49 3.30 -50.33
N TYR A 845 -6.47 3.34 -49.48
CA TYR A 845 -5.19 2.66 -49.65
C TYR A 845 -4.75 2.02 -48.33
N ILE A 846 -4.11 0.86 -48.44
CA ILE A 846 -3.55 0.13 -47.30
C ILE A 846 -2.37 0.89 -46.67
N ASN A 847 -2.05 0.60 -45.42
CA ASN A 847 -0.79 1.03 -44.82
C ASN A 847 0.41 0.48 -45.62
N SER A 848 1.33 1.35 -46.05
CA SER A 848 2.45 0.96 -46.92
C SER A 848 3.42 -0.03 -46.27
N VAL A 849 3.56 0.00 -44.95
CA VAL A 849 4.34 -1.00 -44.20
C VAL A 849 3.71 -2.39 -44.35
N ALA A 850 2.37 -2.47 -44.37
CA ALA A 850 1.67 -3.74 -44.58
C ALA A 850 1.78 -4.24 -46.02
N LEU A 851 1.64 -3.34 -47.01
CA LEU A 851 1.80 -3.68 -48.41
C LEU A 851 3.19 -4.24 -48.71
N ASN A 852 4.25 -3.64 -48.16
CA ASN A 852 5.61 -4.11 -48.38
C ASN A 852 5.85 -5.48 -47.73
N PHE A 853 5.46 -5.64 -46.46
CA PHE A 853 5.71 -6.88 -45.70
C PHE A 853 4.90 -8.09 -46.21
N ILE A 854 3.65 -7.87 -46.61
CA ILE A 854 2.79 -8.94 -47.13
C ILE A 854 2.98 -9.11 -48.64
N GLY A 855 2.89 -8.01 -49.38
CA GLY A 855 2.89 -8.03 -50.83
C GLY A 855 4.26 -8.29 -51.44
N LYS A 856 5.31 -7.63 -50.96
CA LYS A 856 6.66 -7.70 -51.56
C LYS A 856 7.58 -8.71 -50.88
N GLU A 857 7.54 -8.84 -49.55
CA GLU A 857 8.36 -9.80 -48.81
C GLU A 857 7.75 -11.21 -48.72
N GLY A 858 6.49 -11.39 -49.13
CA GLY A 858 5.81 -12.69 -49.17
C GLY A 858 5.49 -13.29 -47.79
N LYS A 859 5.36 -12.48 -46.75
CA LYS A 859 4.97 -12.95 -45.41
C LYS A 859 3.44 -13.01 -45.30
N GLY A 860 2.91 -14.12 -44.79
CA GLY A 860 1.47 -14.39 -44.85
C GLY A 860 0.57 -13.50 -43.99
N HIS A 861 1.06 -12.93 -42.89
CA HIS A 861 0.25 -12.07 -42.00
C HIS A 861 1.10 -11.18 -41.08
N MET A 862 0.52 -10.09 -40.57
CA MET A 862 1.18 -9.19 -39.61
C MET A 862 0.17 -8.36 -38.79
N VAL A 863 0.63 -7.76 -37.69
CA VAL A 863 -0.15 -6.79 -36.91
C VAL A 863 0.59 -5.45 -36.89
N LEU A 864 -0.11 -4.36 -37.20
CA LEU A 864 0.40 -3.00 -37.09
C LEU A 864 -0.41 -2.17 -36.11
N LYS A 865 0.25 -1.21 -35.46
CA LYS A 865 -0.43 -0.16 -34.68
C LYS A 865 -0.72 1.02 -35.61
N GLU A 866 -1.97 1.42 -35.64
CA GLU A 866 -2.49 2.51 -36.45
C GLU A 866 -3.25 3.51 -35.58
N HIS A 867 -3.55 4.67 -36.13
CA HIS A 867 -4.39 5.64 -35.46
C HIS A 867 -5.25 6.40 -36.46
N VAL A 868 -6.29 7.06 -35.99
CA VAL A 868 -7.03 8.12 -36.72
C VAL A 868 -7.31 9.24 -35.72
N GLY A 869 -6.75 10.42 -35.95
CA GLY A 869 -6.73 11.47 -34.92
C GLY A 869 -6.07 10.94 -33.64
N ASN A 870 -6.77 11.04 -32.51
CA ASN A 870 -6.33 10.52 -31.21
C ASN A 870 -6.79 9.08 -30.90
N LEU A 871 -7.50 8.41 -31.83
CA LEU A 871 -7.90 7.01 -31.66
C LEU A 871 -6.77 6.09 -32.10
N PHE A 872 -6.19 5.31 -31.18
CA PHE A 872 -5.18 4.30 -31.49
C PHE A 872 -5.80 2.90 -31.53
N TYR A 873 -5.47 2.12 -32.54
CA TYR A 873 -5.94 0.75 -32.71
C TYR A 873 -4.86 -0.15 -33.31
N ASN A 874 -5.06 -1.46 -33.24
CA ASN A 874 -4.23 -2.43 -33.94
C ASN A 874 -4.96 -2.87 -35.20
N ASN A 875 -4.23 -3.20 -36.27
CA ASN A 875 -4.79 -3.74 -37.49
C ASN A 875 -4.05 -5.02 -37.86
N SER A 876 -4.79 -6.13 -37.97
CA SER A 876 -4.24 -7.40 -38.43
C SER A 876 -4.41 -7.50 -39.93
N TYR A 877 -3.35 -7.88 -40.63
CA TYR A 877 -3.34 -8.05 -42.07
C TYR A 877 -3.01 -9.49 -42.44
N ALA A 878 -3.66 -10.03 -43.48
CA ALA A 878 -3.34 -11.34 -44.05
C ALA A 878 -3.42 -11.33 -45.58
N ALA A 879 -2.54 -12.12 -46.20
CA ALA A 879 -2.54 -12.37 -47.63
C ALA A 879 -3.70 -13.31 -48.02
N VAL A 880 -4.41 -12.96 -49.08
CA VAL A 880 -5.30 -13.87 -49.80
C VAL A 880 -4.47 -14.43 -50.96
N VAL A 881 -4.18 -15.74 -50.95
CA VAL A 881 -3.26 -16.38 -51.91
C VAL A 881 -3.95 -17.48 -52.71
N GLU A 882 -3.76 -17.54 -54.01
CA GLU A 882 -4.37 -18.58 -54.85
C GLU A 882 -3.91 -19.99 -54.43
N GLU A 883 -4.88 -20.91 -54.32
CA GLU A 883 -4.62 -22.31 -53.97
C GLU A 883 -3.79 -23.00 -55.07
N GLY A 884 -2.52 -23.31 -54.75
CA GLY A 884 -1.61 -24.07 -55.61
C GLY A 884 -0.46 -23.26 -56.19
N SER A 885 -0.72 -22.06 -56.75
CA SER A 885 0.32 -21.16 -57.27
C SER A 885 1.01 -20.37 -56.16
N GLY A 886 0.29 -20.09 -55.06
CA GLY A 886 0.75 -19.22 -53.98
C GLY A 886 0.82 -17.75 -54.39
N GLU A 887 0.23 -17.38 -55.53
CA GLU A 887 0.19 -15.99 -56.01
C GLU A 887 -0.75 -15.15 -55.13
N LEU A 888 -0.32 -13.91 -54.83
CA LEU A 888 -1.12 -12.98 -54.04
C LEU A 888 -2.30 -12.47 -54.87
N LEU A 889 -3.52 -12.68 -54.38
CA LEU A 889 -4.75 -12.18 -54.97
C LEU A 889 -5.22 -10.86 -54.34
N GLY A 890 -4.87 -10.62 -53.08
CA GLY A 890 -5.23 -9.41 -52.34
C GLY A 890 -4.82 -9.48 -50.87
N ILE A 891 -5.09 -8.41 -50.13
CA ILE A 891 -4.73 -8.30 -48.71
C ILE A 891 -5.98 -7.93 -47.92
N VAL A 892 -6.32 -8.75 -46.92
CA VAL A 892 -7.42 -8.44 -46.00
C VAL A 892 -6.86 -7.80 -44.72
N SER A 893 -7.57 -6.81 -44.21
CA SER A 893 -7.27 -6.11 -42.96
C SER A 893 -8.44 -6.23 -41.99
N MET A 894 -8.12 -6.31 -40.71
CA MET A 894 -9.06 -6.43 -39.61
C MET A 894 -8.62 -5.49 -38.47
N PRO A 895 -9.16 -4.26 -38.40
CA PRO A 895 -8.90 -3.35 -37.29
C PRO A 895 -9.55 -3.86 -36.00
N PHE A 896 -8.82 -3.77 -34.89
CA PHE A 896 -9.27 -4.14 -33.55
C PHE A 896 -8.63 -3.25 -32.48
N PHE A 897 -9.34 -3.01 -31.38
CA PHE A 897 -8.76 -2.28 -30.26
C PHE A 897 -7.73 -3.12 -29.51
N SER A 898 -6.64 -2.48 -29.10
CA SER A 898 -5.66 -3.10 -28.18
C SER A 898 -6.27 -3.37 -26.80
N SER A 899 -7.32 -2.63 -26.44
CA SER A 899 -8.22 -2.88 -25.32
C SER A 899 -9.40 -3.74 -25.73
N ASP A 900 -9.15 -4.93 -26.29
CA ASP A 900 -10.18 -5.96 -26.34
C ASP A 900 -10.69 -6.15 -24.90
N SER A 901 -12.01 -6.03 -24.67
CA SER A 901 -12.61 -6.06 -23.34
C SER A 901 -12.28 -7.38 -22.62
N SER A 902 -12.10 -8.45 -23.40
CA SER A 902 -11.61 -9.75 -22.92
C SER A 902 -10.17 -9.69 -22.38
N LEU A 903 -9.25 -9.05 -23.11
CA LEU A 903 -7.85 -8.89 -22.70
C LEU A 903 -7.73 -7.96 -21.48
N GLN A 904 -8.48 -6.87 -21.43
CA GLN A 904 -8.53 -6.00 -20.26
C GLN A 904 -9.06 -6.75 -19.04
N SER A 905 -10.12 -7.55 -19.20
CA SER A 905 -10.68 -8.40 -18.14
C SER A 905 -9.66 -9.42 -17.62
N SER A 906 -8.92 -10.10 -18.51
CA SER A 906 -7.86 -11.04 -18.12
C SER A 906 -6.71 -10.35 -17.36
N LYS A 907 -6.30 -9.14 -17.79
CA LYS A 907 -5.28 -8.34 -17.07
C LYS A 907 -5.75 -7.91 -15.68
N LEU A 908 -7.01 -7.47 -15.57
CA LEU A 908 -7.65 -7.11 -14.29
C LEU A 908 -7.73 -8.32 -13.36
N GLU A 909 -8.14 -9.47 -13.87
CA GLU A 909 -8.23 -10.72 -13.11
C GLU A 909 -6.84 -11.17 -12.62
N ALA A 910 -5.83 -11.17 -13.48
CA ALA A 910 -4.46 -11.52 -13.10
C ALA A 910 -3.89 -10.54 -12.07
N PHE A 911 -4.05 -9.23 -12.26
CA PHE A 911 -3.62 -8.22 -11.30
C PHE A 911 -4.23 -8.45 -9.93
N THR A 912 -5.56 -8.58 -9.88
CA THR A 912 -6.27 -8.74 -8.61
C THR A 912 -5.95 -10.07 -7.93
N THR A 913 -5.78 -11.14 -8.70
CA THR A 913 -5.35 -12.45 -8.18
C THR A 913 -3.93 -12.39 -7.59
N ILE A 914 -2.98 -11.82 -8.33
CA ILE A 914 -1.59 -11.63 -7.87
C ILE A 914 -1.55 -10.80 -6.59
N LEU A 915 -2.33 -9.71 -6.54
CA LEU A 915 -2.44 -8.84 -5.38
C LEU A 915 -3.05 -9.59 -4.17
N ASN A 916 -4.08 -10.39 -4.37
CA ASN A 916 -4.71 -11.19 -3.31
C ASN A 916 -3.73 -12.25 -2.77
N VAL A 917 -3.02 -12.95 -3.66
CA VAL A 917 -1.97 -13.91 -3.28
C VAL A 917 -0.85 -13.19 -2.52
N PHE A 918 -0.40 -12.03 -2.98
CA PHE A 918 0.60 -11.21 -2.30
C PHE A 918 0.20 -10.90 -0.85
N VAL A 919 -1.05 -10.48 -0.62
CA VAL A 919 -1.56 -10.19 0.73
C VAL A 919 -1.58 -11.43 1.62
N VAL A 920 -2.06 -12.58 1.10
CA VAL A 920 -2.07 -13.85 1.85
C VAL A 920 -0.66 -14.29 2.22
N VAL A 921 0.27 -14.29 1.27
CA VAL A 921 1.68 -14.64 1.50
C VAL A 921 2.30 -13.67 2.51
N LEU A 922 2.02 -12.37 2.41
CA LEU A 922 2.51 -11.37 3.36
C LEU A 922 2.01 -11.64 4.79
N PHE A 923 0.73 -11.99 4.98
CA PHE A 923 0.21 -12.38 6.29
C PHE A 923 0.88 -13.65 6.85
N VAL A 924 1.05 -14.68 6.01
CA VAL A 924 1.76 -15.91 6.39
C VAL A 924 3.21 -15.59 6.79
N THR A 925 3.93 -14.80 5.99
CA THR A 925 5.29 -14.35 6.28
C THR A 925 5.37 -13.59 7.60
N LEU A 926 4.45 -12.65 7.87
CA LEU A 926 4.40 -11.91 9.13
C LEU A 926 4.17 -12.84 10.33
N MET A 927 3.29 -13.83 10.18
CA MET A 927 3.00 -14.83 11.21
C MET A 927 4.21 -15.71 11.49
N VAL A 928 4.80 -16.31 10.45
CA VAL A 928 6.03 -17.13 10.54
C VAL A 928 7.16 -16.33 11.19
N THR A 929 7.36 -15.09 10.74
CA THR A 929 8.39 -14.19 11.26
C THR A 929 8.19 -13.90 12.76
N TYR A 930 6.96 -13.63 13.20
CA TYR A 930 6.64 -13.44 14.62
C TYR A 930 6.98 -14.65 15.49
N PHE A 931 6.59 -15.85 15.05
CA PHE A 931 6.83 -17.08 15.80
C PHE A 931 8.32 -17.43 15.80
N ALA A 932 9.00 -17.33 14.65
CA ALA A 932 10.43 -17.55 14.53
C ALA A 932 11.23 -16.61 15.45
N GLY A 933 10.88 -15.31 15.48
CA GLY A 933 11.53 -14.35 16.36
C GLY A 933 11.36 -14.66 17.86
N LYS A 934 10.18 -15.12 18.28
CA LYS A 934 9.95 -15.56 19.67
C LYS A 934 10.70 -16.83 20.00
N TRP A 935 10.69 -17.79 19.09
CA TRP A 935 11.35 -19.09 19.25
C TRP A 935 12.86 -18.90 19.41
N LEU A 936 13.49 -18.06 18.58
CA LEU A 936 14.92 -17.79 18.64
C LEU A 936 15.35 -17.05 19.93
N THR A 937 14.50 -16.15 20.44
CA THR A 937 14.91 -15.20 21.50
C THR A 937 14.59 -15.65 22.92
N LYS A 938 13.60 -16.54 23.10
CA LYS A 938 13.24 -17.08 24.42
C LYS A 938 14.41 -17.86 25.07
N PRO A 939 15.12 -18.77 24.37
CA PRO A 939 16.33 -19.44 24.87
C PRO A 939 17.41 -18.48 25.38
N LEU A 940 17.75 -17.48 24.57
CA LEU A 940 18.81 -16.50 24.89
C LEU A 940 18.49 -15.71 26.16
N VAL A 941 17.21 -15.39 26.37
CA VAL A 941 16.75 -14.71 27.59
C VAL A 941 16.90 -15.60 28.83
N ILE A 942 16.63 -16.91 28.71
CA ILE A 942 16.81 -17.87 29.80
C ILE A 942 18.29 -17.96 30.20
N ILE A 943 19.18 -18.14 29.21
CA ILE A 943 20.64 -18.21 29.42
C ILE A 943 21.15 -16.93 30.06
N ARG A 944 20.76 -15.76 29.52
CA ARG A 944 21.14 -14.45 30.08
C ARG A 944 20.70 -14.30 31.54
N ASN A 945 19.47 -14.70 31.87
CA ASN A 945 18.96 -14.57 33.23
C ASN A 945 19.69 -15.52 34.19
N LYS A 946 19.98 -16.76 33.77
CA LYS A 946 20.74 -17.75 34.56
C LYS A 946 22.18 -17.30 34.81
N LEU A 947 22.86 -16.77 33.79
CA LEU A 947 24.18 -16.13 33.92
C LEU A 947 24.19 -14.98 34.92
N LYS A 948 23.15 -14.14 34.92
CA LYS A 948 23.05 -12.99 35.85
C LYS A 948 22.85 -13.43 37.30
N SER A 949 22.22 -14.59 37.54
CA SER A 949 21.98 -15.12 38.89
C SER A 949 23.14 -15.93 39.46
N THR A 950 24.17 -16.28 38.68
CA THR A 950 25.33 -17.05 39.15
C THR A 950 26.19 -16.20 40.10
N SER A 951 26.38 -16.62 41.35
CA SER A 951 27.22 -15.95 42.34
C SER A 951 28.01 -16.94 43.20
N PHE A 952 29.13 -16.51 43.80
CA PHE A 952 30.02 -17.38 44.60
C PHE A 952 29.36 -17.97 45.87
N SER A 953 28.27 -17.34 46.33
CA SER A 953 27.55 -17.67 47.57
C SER A 953 26.34 -18.59 47.38
N GLN A 954 25.82 -18.77 46.15
CA GLN A 954 24.60 -19.55 45.91
C GLN A 954 24.87 -20.76 45.01
N GLN A 955 24.22 -21.89 45.31
CA GLN A 955 24.17 -23.04 44.40
C GLN A 955 23.39 -22.64 43.15
N THR A 956 24.07 -22.69 42.00
CA THR A 956 23.45 -22.38 40.71
C THR A 956 23.18 -23.68 39.98
N GLU A 957 21.95 -23.92 39.54
CA GLU A 957 21.58 -25.15 38.84
C GLU A 957 21.93 -25.13 37.34
N PRO A 958 22.39 -26.26 36.76
CA PRO A 958 22.65 -26.39 35.33
C PRO A 958 21.36 -26.29 34.50
N ILE A 959 21.51 -25.91 33.23
CA ILE A 959 20.38 -25.88 32.30
C ILE A 959 20.22 -27.27 31.69
N SER A 960 19.09 -27.93 31.94
CA SER A 960 18.82 -29.34 31.58
C SER A 960 18.15 -29.53 30.20
N ILE A 961 18.19 -28.52 29.33
CA ILE A 961 17.51 -28.58 28.04
C ILE A 961 18.48 -29.12 26.99
N GLU A 962 18.16 -30.26 26.39
CA GLU A 962 18.94 -30.87 25.32
C GLU A 962 18.50 -30.32 23.96
N TRP A 963 19.27 -29.37 23.43
CA TRP A 963 19.21 -28.97 22.03
C TRP A 963 20.46 -29.48 21.29
N SER A 964 20.28 -29.88 20.03
CA SER A 964 21.38 -30.36 19.17
C SER A 964 22.03 -29.25 18.35
N ASP A 965 21.48 -28.03 18.37
CA ASP A 965 21.88 -26.88 17.57
C ASP A 965 22.92 -25.97 18.28
N GLU A 966 23.17 -24.78 17.73
CA GLU A 966 24.08 -23.77 18.27
C GLU A 966 23.67 -23.31 19.68
N LEU A 967 22.37 -23.32 20.01
CA LEU A 967 21.90 -23.00 21.35
C LEU A 967 22.24 -24.14 22.32
N GLY A 968 22.18 -25.38 21.86
CA GLY A 968 22.69 -26.55 22.58
C GLY A 968 24.18 -26.45 22.90
N MET A 969 25.00 -25.99 21.95
CA MET A 969 26.42 -25.73 22.20
C MET A 969 26.64 -24.66 23.27
N LEU A 970 25.85 -23.58 23.23
CA LEU A 970 25.93 -22.51 24.23
C LEU A 970 25.52 -22.99 25.63
N ILE A 971 24.50 -23.85 25.72
CA ILE A 971 24.08 -24.48 26.99
C ILE A 971 25.19 -25.38 27.53
N ARG A 972 25.82 -26.21 26.69
CA ARG A 972 26.95 -27.06 27.09
C ARG A 972 28.12 -26.24 27.60
N ALA A 973 28.49 -25.16 26.90
CA ALA A 973 29.54 -24.25 27.34
C ALA A 973 29.23 -23.58 28.68
N TYR A 974 27.97 -23.17 28.90
CA TYR A 974 27.52 -22.64 30.19
C TYR A 974 27.62 -23.68 31.32
N ASN A 975 27.13 -24.89 31.08
CA ASN A 975 27.19 -25.98 32.06
C ASN A 975 28.64 -26.39 32.37
N GLN A 976 29.52 -26.38 31.37
CA GLN A 976 30.97 -26.63 31.56
C GLN A 976 31.61 -25.55 32.44
N MET A 977 31.38 -24.27 32.14
CA MET A 977 31.86 -23.17 32.96
C MET A 977 31.39 -23.29 34.41
N LEU A 978 30.14 -23.74 34.63
CA LEU A 978 29.60 -23.96 35.96
C LEU A 978 30.34 -25.07 36.71
N ALA A 979 30.66 -26.18 36.03
CA ALA A 979 31.45 -27.28 36.59
C ALA A 979 32.88 -26.83 36.96
N ASP A 980 33.56 -26.11 36.07
CA ASP A 980 34.91 -25.58 36.29
C ASP A 980 34.96 -24.62 37.50
N LEU A 981 33.89 -23.83 37.68
CA LEU A 981 33.76 -22.89 38.79
C LEU A 981 33.55 -23.61 40.14
N GLU A 982 32.77 -24.70 40.15
CA GLU A 982 32.56 -25.53 41.33
C GLU A 982 33.86 -26.26 41.73
N GLU A 983 34.59 -26.78 40.75
CA GLU A 983 35.92 -27.38 40.96
C GLU A 983 36.92 -26.36 41.53
N SER A 984 36.99 -25.16 40.94
CA SER A 984 37.89 -24.09 41.39
C SER A 984 37.59 -23.65 42.83
N LYS A 985 36.31 -23.58 43.22
CA LYS A 985 35.89 -23.27 44.60
C LYS A 985 36.37 -24.36 45.57
N GLY A 986 36.20 -25.63 45.20
CA GLY A 986 36.67 -26.76 46.01
C GLY A 986 38.19 -26.78 46.18
N ALA A 987 38.93 -26.49 45.11
CA ALA A 987 40.39 -26.40 45.14
C ALA A 987 40.89 -25.28 46.06
N LEU A 988 40.26 -24.10 46.00
CA LEU A 988 40.61 -22.96 46.86
C LEU A 988 40.40 -23.27 48.34
N GLN A 989 39.26 -23.87 48.70
CA GLN A 989 38.97 -24.27 50.09
C GLN A 989 39.98 -25.28 50.65
N ARG A 990 40.45 -26.22 49.81
CA ARG A 990 41.51 -27.16 50.20
C ARG A 990 42.84 -26.44 50.43
N SER A 991 43.20 -25.52 49.54
CA SER A 991 44.44 -24.73 49.65
C SER A 991 44.48 -23.86 50.91
N GLU A 992 43.37 -23.21 51.26
CA GLU A 992 43.29 -22.42 52.51
C GLU A 992 43.46 -23.30 53.75
N LYS A 993 42.82 -24.48 53.77
CA LYS A 993 42.98 -25.46 54.87
C LYS A 993 44.42 -25.96 54.99
N GLU A 994 45.06 -26.30 53.88
CA GLU A 994 46.46 -26.75 53.87
C GLU A 994 47.42 -25.66 54.36
N LYS A 995 47.17 -24.40 53.98
CA LYS A 995 47.98 -23.27 54.46
C LYS A 995 47.87 -23.11 55.97
N ALA A 996 46.66 -23.09 56.51
CA ALA A 996 46.42 -23.00 57.96
C ALA A 996 47.04 -24.18 58.71
N TRP A 997 46.97 -25.39 58.14
CA TRP A 997 47.59 -26.59 58.70
C TRP A 997 49.13 -26.50 58.74
N ARG A 998 49.74 -26.01 57.65
CA ARG A 998 51.20 -25.85 57.56
C ARG A 998 51.73 -24.86 58.59
N GLU A 999 51.04 -23.74 58.79
CA GLU A 999 51.38 -22.73 59.81
C GLU A 999 51.27 -23.32 61.23
N ALA A 1000 50.20 -24.04 61.54
CA ALA A 1000 50.01 -24.68 62.84
C ALA A 1000 51.08 -25.76 63.13
N ALA A 1001 51.40 -26.61 62.14
CA ALA A 1001 52.39 -27.68 62.28
C ALA A 1001 53.81 -27.13 62.54
N GLN A 1002 54.18 -26.02 61.88
CA GLN A 1002 55.49 -25.39 62.07
C GLN A 1002 55.67 -24.86 63.50
N GLN A 1003 54.61 -24.29 64.07
CA GLN A 1003 54.62 -23.80 65.44
C GLN A 1003 54.75 -24.94 66.45
N VAL A 1004 54.06 -26.06 66.24
CA VAL A 1004 54.15 -27.26 67.10
C VAL A 1004 55.55 -27.88 67.07
N ALA A 1005 56.18 -27.95 65.89
CA ALA A 1005 57.55 -28.44 65.77
C ALA A 1005 58.55 -27.57 66.58
N HIS A 1006 58.38 -26.25 66.54
CA HIS A 1006 59.18 -25.32 67.35
C HIS A 1006 58.95 -25.54 68.86
N GLU A 1007 57.71 -25.73 69.28
CA GLU A 1007 57.37 -25.92 70.69
C GLU A 1007 57.79 -27.28 71.25
N ILE A 1008 57.84 -28.35 70.42
CA ILE A 1008 58.39 -29.66 70.80
C ILE A 1008 59.92 -29.62 70.99
N LYS A 1009 60.64 -28.84 70.17
CA LYS A 1009 62.11 -28.70 70.25
C LYS A 1009 62.57 -28.05 71.56
N ASN A 1010 61.75 -27.14 72.10
CA ASN A 1010 62.05 -26.36 73.31
C ASN A 1010 62.23 -27.20 74.59
N PRO A 1011 61.39 -28.18 74.93
CA PRO A 1011 61.61 -29.09 76.06
C PRO A 1011 62.55 -30.27 75.73
N LEU A 1012 62.66 -30.73 74.48
CA LEU A 1012 63.58 -31.83 74.12
C LEU A 1012 65.06 -31.47 74.31
N THR A 1013 65.44 -30.23 74.02
CA THR A 1013 66.84 -29.79 74.07
C THR A 1013 67.39 -29.76 75.51
N PRO A 1014 66.69 -29.16 76.50
CA PRO A 1014 67.09 -29.22 77.91
C PRO A 1014 66.98 -30.63 78.49
N MET A 1015 66.00 -31.45 78.11
CA MET A 1015 65.93 -32.86 78.55
C MET A 1015 67.19 -33.62 78.16
N LYS A 1016 67.61 -33.50 76.90
CA LYS A 1016 68.84 -34.12 76.39
C LYS A 1016 70.06 -33.66 77.17
N LEU A 1017 70.21 -32.36 77.40
CA LEU A 1017 71.34 -31.79 78.17
C LEU A 1017 71.32 -32.26 79.63
N THR A 1018 70.13 -32.38 80.23
CA THR A 1018 69.93 -32.83 81.62
C THR A 1018 70.28 -34.32 81.75
N LEU A 1019 69.85 -35.15 80.80
CA LEU A 1019 70.19 -36.58 80.73
C LEU A 1019 71.70 -36.80 80.45
N GLN A 1020 72.31 -35.99 79.58
CA GLN A 1020 73.77 -36.02 79.35
C GLN A 1020 74.55 -35.65 80.62
N ARG A 1021 74.11 -34.62 81.35
CA ARG A 1021 74.70 -34.23 82.64
C ARG A 1021 74.54 -35.32 83.71
N LEU A 1022 73.38 -35.97 83.77
CA LEU A 1022 73.13 -37.14 84.62
C LEU A 1022 74.06 -38.31 84.27
N SER A 1023 74.17 -38.64 82.98
CA SER A 1023 75.02 -39.74 82.49
C SER A 1023 76.50 -39.53 82.84
N ASN A 1024 77.00 -38.29 82.68
CA ASN A 1024 78.37 -37.94 83.08
C ASN A 1024 78.58 -38.01 84.60
N LYS A 1025 77.58 -37.63 85.41
CA LYS A 1025 77.67 -37.69 86.89
C LYS A 1025 77.66 -39.13 87.42
N ILE A 1026 76.88 -40.03 86.83
CA ILE A 1026 76.74 -41.45 87.27
C ILE A 1026 78.03 -42.26 87.07
N GLN A 1027 78.98 -41.78 86.26
CA GLN A 1027 80.29 -42.43 86.05
C GLN A 1027 81.31 -42.15 87.17
N GLY A 1028 81.03 -41.25 88.12
CA GLY A 1028 81.88 -40.99 89.31
C GLY A 1028 81.46 -41.85 90.52
N LYS A 1029 82.42 -42.33 91.32
CA LYS A 1029 82.22 -43.35 92.38
C LYS A 1029 81.53 -42.89 93.69
N ASP A 1030 80.89 -41.73 93.73
CA ASP A 1030 80.05 -41.30 94.87
C ASP A 1030 78.95 -40.35 94.39
N VAL A 1031 77.73 -40.86 94.17
CA VAL A 1031 76.57 -40.08 93.74
C VAL A 1031 75.43 -40.24 94.76
N SER A 1032 74.96 -39.13 95.31
CA SER A 1032 73.84 -39.08 96.25
C SER A 1032 72.49 -39.23 95.54
N VAL A 1033 71.48 -39.78 96.24
CA VAL A 1033 70.08 -39.85 95.74
C VAL A 1033 69.54 -38.44 95.40
N ALA A 1034 70.01 -37.40 96.08
CA ALA A 1034 69.65 -36.01 95.79
C ALA A 1034 70.20 -35.52 94.44
N ASP A 1035 71.40 -35.96 94.04
CA ASP A 1035 72.03 -35.62 92.75
C ASP A 1035 71.31 -36.22 91.54
N LEU A 1036 70.53 -37.29 91.75
CA LEU A 1036 69.73 -37.97 90.72
C LEU A 1036 68.29 -37.47 90.68
N SER A 1037 67.67 -37.23 91.84
CA SER A 1037 66.24 -36.91 91.96
C SER A 1037 65.82 -35.60 91.28
N ILE A 1038 66.62 -34.53 91.40
CA ILE A 1038 66.28 -33.21 90.84
C ILE A 1038 66.34 -33.23 89.29
N PRO A 1039 67.42 -33.73 88.65
CA PRO A 1039 67.46 -33.87 87.20
C PRO A 1039 66.40 -34.82 86.64
N LEU A 1040 66.11 -35.94 87.31
CA LEU A 1040 65.07 -36.89 86.87
C LEU A 1040 63.69 -36.25 86.91
N LYS A 1041 63.37 -35.52 87.98
CA LYS A 1041 62.13 -34.76 88.11
C LYS A 1041 62.01 -33.69 87.01
N SER A 1042 63.08 -32.95 86.74
CA SER A 1042 63.09 -31.97 85.64
C SER A 1042 62.86 -32.60 84.25
N VAL A 1043 63.32 -33.84 84.02
CA VAL A 1043 63.05 -34.56 82.76
C VAL A 1043 61.59 -35.02 82.72
N LEU A 1044 61.06 -35.55 83.82
CA LEU A 1044 59.64 -35.92 83.92
C LEU A 1044 58.70 -34.73 83.68
N ASP A 1045 58.97 -33.58 84.28
CA ASP A 1045 58.19 -32.35 84.07
C ASP A 1045 58.21 -31.90 82.59
N GLN A 1046 59.36 -32.08 81.90
CA GLN A 1046 59.50 -31.75 80.47
C GLN A 1046 58.78 -32.78 79.57
N VAL A 1047 58.69 -34.06 79.98
CA VAL A 1047 57.88 -35.08 79.31
C VAL A 1047 56.38 -34.78 79.46
N GLU A 1048 55.93 -34.38 80.65
CA GLU A 1048 54.55 -33.95 80.85
C GLU A 1048 54.21 -32.71 80.00
N THR A 1049 55.14 -31.77 79.88
CA THR A 1049 55.01 -30.60 79.00
C THR A 1049 54.87 -31.01 77.52
N LEU A 1050 55.66 -31.97 77.04
CA LEU A 1050 55.51 -32.52 75.68
C LEU A 1050 54.18 -33.23 75.48
N ASN A 1051 53.73 -33.99 76.46
CA ASN A 1051 52.46 -34.70 76.40
C ASN A 1051 51.27 -33.72 76.35
N SER A 1052 51.37 -32.60 77.08
CA SER A 1052 50.45 -31.48 76.99
C SER A 1052 50.46 -30.85 75.59
N ILE A 1053 51.63 -30.60 74.98
CA ILE A 1053 51.74 -30.08 73.60
C ILE A 1053 51.08 -31.02 72.59
N ALA A 1054 51.39 -32.31 72.65
CA ALA A 1054 50.85 -33.32 71.74
C ALA A 1054 49.33 -33.47 71.89
N SER A 1055 48.82 -33.45 73.12
CA SER A 1055 47.38 -33.51 73.40
C SER A 1055 46.66 -32.26 72.88
N SER A 1056 47.24 -31.08 73.11
CA SER A 1056 46.73 -29.78 72.64
C SER A 1056 46.70 -29.69 71.12
N PHE A 1057 47.74 -30.17 70.45
CA PHE A 1057 47.80 -30.24 68.99
C PHE A 1057 46.81 -31.26 68.42
N SER A 1058 46.63 -32.41 69.08
CA SER A 1058 45.63 -33.40 68.68
C SER A 1058 44.20 -32.85 68.80
N GLU A 1059 43.90 -32.08 69.85
CA GLU A 1059 42.61 -31.39 69.99
C GLU A 1059 42.41 -30.33 68.91
N PHE A 1060 43.45 -29.55 68.56
CA PHE A 1060 43.40 -28.59 67.46
C PHE A 1060 43.16 -29.27 66.10
N ALA A 1061 43.89 -30.36 65.82
CA ALA A 1061 43.76 -31.15 64.59
C ALA A 1061 42.41 -31.88 64.45
N LYS A 1062 41.75 -32.17 65.58
CA LYS A 1062 40.44 -32.83 65.64
C LYS A 1062 39.27 -31.87 65.75
N MET A 1063 39.49 -30.54 65.70
CA MET A 1063 38.37 -29.58 65.79
C MET A 1063 37.33 -29.90 64.70
N PRO A 1064 36.13 -30.36 65.07
CA PRO A 1064 35.08 -30.61 64.09
C PRO A 1064 34.58 -29.28 63.54
N THR A 1065 34.24 -29.25 62.25
CA THR A 1065 33.41 -28.17 61.71
C THR A 1065 32.13 -28.07 62.54
N PRO A 1066 31.77 -26.89 63.09
CA PRO A 1066 30.59 -26.74 63.94
C PRO A 1066 29.35 -27.30 63.24
N VAL A 1067 28.59 -28.14 63.92
CA VAL A 1067 27.28 -28.57 63.43
C VAL A 1067 26.28 -27.56 63.94
N VAL A 1068 26.05 -26.55 63.10
CA VAL A 1068 25.19 -25.42 63.41
C VAL A 1068 23.72 -25.87 63.31
N GLU A 1069 22.96 -25.68 64.38
CA GLU A 1069 21.51 -25.90 64.40
C GLU A 1069 20.80 -24.71 65.08
N ARG A 1070 19.50 -24.54 64.80
CA ARG A 1070 18.70 -23.48 65.41
C ARG A 1070 18.44 -23.83 66.88
N VAL A 1071 19.02 -23.08 67.82
CA VAL A 1071 18.88 -23.33 69.26
C VAL A 1071 18.40 -22.10 70.01
N GLU A 1072 17.57 -22.33 71.03
CA GLU A 1072 17.12 -21.31 71.98
C GLU A 1072 18.24 -21.01 72.99
N VAL A 1073 18.73 -19.76 72.99
CA VAL A 1073 19.99 -19.42 73.66
C VAL A 1073 19.86 -19.31 75.18
N HIS A 1074 18.68 -18.95 75.72
CA HIS A 1074 18.51 -18.86 77.18
C HIS A 1074 18.68 -20.21 77.87
N SER A 1075 18.26 -21.31 77.23
CA SER A 1075 18.38 -22.66 77.77
C SER A 1075 19.84 -23.08 77.96
N ILE A 1076 20.72 -22.71 77.02
CA ILE A 1076 22.16 -23.01 77.11
C ILE A 1076 22.80 -22.16 78.21
N ILE A 1077 22.52 -20.84 78.25
CA ILE A 1077 23.05 -19.94 79.27
C ILE A 1077 22.63 -20.40 80.67
N ARG A 1078 21.36 -20.80 80.84
CA ARG A 1078 20.83 -21.29 82.11
C ARG A 1078 21.53 -22.58 82.54
N LYS A 1079 21.61 -23.59 81.67
CA LYS A 1079 22.29 -24.86 81.95
C LYS A 1079 23.76 -24.67 82.32
N SER A 1080 24.47 -23.83 81.57
CA SER A 1080 25.88 -23.51 81.86
C SER A 1080 26.04 -22.76 83.18
N SER A 1081 25.09 -21.90 83.55
CA SER A 1081 25.09 -21.15 84.81
C SER A 1081 24.75 -22.01 86.03
N GLU A 1082 23.83 -22.97 85.89
CA GLU A 1082 23.43 -23.92 86.95
C GLU A 1082 24.60 -24.74 87.48
N LEU A 1083 25.56 -25.09 86.61
CA LEU A 1083 26.80 -25.80 86.99
C LEU A 1083 27.64 -25.02 88.03
N PHE A 1084 27.44 -23.71 88.15
CA PHE A 1084 28.20 -22.83 89.04
C PHE A 1084 27.34 -22.20 90.15
N ALA A 1085 26.02 -22.42 90.18
CA ALA A 1085 25.07 -21.72 91.06
C ALA A 1085 25.12 -22.16 92.54
N GLY A 1086 25.84 -23.25 92.88
CA GLY A 1086 25.96 -23.79 94.25
C GLY A 1086 27.36 -23.65 94.87
N ASP A 1087 28.26 -22.91 94.23
CA ASP A 1087 29.64 -22.76 94.70
C ASP A 1087 29.76 -21.64 95.76
N PRO A 1088 30.16 -21.94 97.01
CA PRO A 1088 30.17 -20.95 98.11
C PRO A 1088 31.11 -19.76 97.86
N GLY A 1089 32.03 -19.84 96.90
CA GLY A 1089 32.94 -18.75 96.53
C GLY A 1089 32.47 -17.83 95.38
N LEU A 1090 31.28 -18.07 94.79
CA LEU A 1090 30.81 -17.37 93.59
C LEU A 1090 29.37 -16.85 93.75
N GLU A 1091 29.18 -15.54 93.60
CA GLU A 1091 27.87 -14.89 93.49
C GLU A 1091 27.55 -14.66 92.00
N LEU A 1092 26.64 -15.46 91.44
CA LEU A 1092 26.25 -15.41 90.03
C LEU A 1092 24.91 -14.67 89.85
N LYS A 1093 24.90 -13.63 89.02
CA LYS A 1093 23.69 -12.85 88.67
C LYS A 1093 23.37 -13.01 87.19
N LEU A 1094 22.16 -13.47 86.88
CA LEU A 1094 21.67 -13.62 85.50
C LEU A 1094 20.69 -12.49 85.16
N GLN A 1095 20.97 -11.72 84.10
CA GLN A 1095 20.00 -10.78 83.52
C GLN A 1095 19.74 -11.16 82.05
N LEU A 1096 18.66 -11.89 81.81
CA LEU A 1096 18.29 -12.36 80.48
C LEU A 1096 17.19 -11.46 79.87
N HIS A 1097 17.29 -11.18 78.57
CA HIS A 1097 16.27 -10.46 77.81
C HIS A 1097 14.90 -11.18 77.87
N LYS A 1098 13.79 -10.41 77.86
CA LYS A 1098 12.42 -10.95 77.88
C LYS A 1098 12.01 -11.40 76.48
N GLY A 1099 11.88 -12.72 76.27
CA GLY A 1099 11.47 -13.34 75.01
C GLY A 1099 12.35 -14.54 74.64
N GLU A 1100 11.85 -15.46 73.81
CA GLU A 1100 12.66 -16.56 73.26
C GLU A 1100 13.60 -16.00 72.19
N VAL A 1101 14.90 -16.27 72.27
CA VAL A 1101 15.87 -15.82 71.28
C VAL A 1101 16.58 -17.03 70.69
N TYR A 1102 16.48 -17.15 69.35
CA TYR A 1102 17.10 -18.22 68.59
C TYR A 1102 18.35 -17.72 67.86
N SER A 1103 19.37 -18.58 67.84
CA SER A 1103 20.58 -18.39 67.04
C SER A 1103 20.95 -19.72 66.39
N GLU A 1104 21.52 -19.66 65.18
CA GLU A 1104 22.11 -20.82 64.51
C GLU A 1104 23.51 -21.05 65.09
N VAL A 1105 23.64 -21.99 66.03
CA VAL A 1105 24.88 -22.30 66.75
C VAL A 1105 25.05 -23.81 66.97
N ASP A 1106 26.27 -24.26 67.26
CA ASP A 1106 26.48 -25.62 67.79
C ASP A 1106 26.29 -25.58 69.33
N PRO A 1107 25.26 -26.24 69.90
CA PRO A 1107 24.95 -26.12 71.32
C PRO A 1107 26.01 -26.71 72.24
N LYS A 1108 26.72 -27.75 71.80
CA LYS A 1108 27.79 -28.37 72.60
C LYS A 1108 29.00 -27.44 72.65
N LEU A 1109 29.32 -26.82 71.51
CA LEU A 1109 30.44 -25.89 71.42
C LEU A 1109 30.13 -24.57 72.15
N LEU A 1110 28.91 -24.03 72.04
CA LEU A 1110 28.49 -22.84 72.78
C LEU A 1110 28.46 -23.08 74.29
N SER A 1111 28.00 -24.24 74.77
CA SER A 1111 28.07 -24.58 76.19
C SER A 1111 29.51 -24.68 76.69
N ARG A 1112 30.43 -25.25 75.89
CA ARG A 1112 31.86 -25.30 76.21
C ARG A 1112 32.49 -23.91 76.28
N ILE A 1113 32.12 -23.01 75.37
CA ILE A 1113 32.50 -21.59 75.36
C ILE A 1113 32.06 -20.91 76.65
N LEU A 1114 30.77 -21.02 77.00
CA LEU A 1114 30.20 -20.37 78.19
C LEU A 1114 30.83 -20.92 79.47
N ASN A 1115 30.98 -22.24 79.59
CA ASN A 1115 31.62 -22.87 80.75
C ASN A 1115 33.07 -22.41 80.93
N ASN A 1116 33.82 -22.25 79.83
CA ASN A 1116 35.18 -21.76 79.88
C ASN A 1116 35.26 -20.29 80.30
N LEU A 1117 34.37 -19.43 79.81
CA LEU A 1117 34.32 -18.02 80.22
C LEU A 1117 33.88 -17.87 81.69
N LEU A 1118 32.88 -18.63 82.14
CA LEU A 1118 32.45 -18.67 83.54
C LEU A 1118 33.54 -19.20 84.48
N LEU A 1119 34.27 -20.24 84.06
CA LEU A 1119 35.41 -20.75 84.82
C LEU A 1119 36.54 -19.71 84.91
N ASN A 1120 36.82 -19.01 83.81
CA ASN A 1120 37.81 -17.93 83.81
C ASN A 1120 37.40 -16.77 84.71
N ALA A 1121 36.11 -16.40 84.71
CA ALA A 1121 35.53 -15.38 85.58
C ALA A 1121 35.60 -15.77 87.07
N LYS A 1122 35.33 -17.05 87.42
CA LYS A 1122 35.51 -17.56 88.79
C LYS A 1122 36.97 -17.47 89.23
N GLN A 1123 37.90 -17.87 88.38
CA GLN A 1123 39.33 -17.93 88.69
C GLN A 1123 40.03 -16.56 88.69
N SER A 1124 39.37 -15.47 88.26
CA SER A 1124 39.99 -14.14 88.19
C SER A 1124 39.96 -13.38 89.54
N GLY A 1125 39.24 -13.88 90.54
CA GLY A 1125 39.04 -13.22 91.84
C GLY A 1125 40.23 -13.30 92.80
N ARG A 1126 40.50 -12.20 93.52
CA ARG A 1126 41.44 -12.13 94.68
C ARG A 1126 40.73 -11.92 96.04
N LYS A 1127 39.40 -11.86 96.05
CA LYS A 1127 38.57 -11.60 97.24
C LYS A 1127 37.83 -12.88 97.65
N GLU A 1128 37.43 -12.98 98.92
CA GLU A 1128 36.69 -14.15 99.46
C GLU A 1128 35.33 -14.42 98.76
N GLN A 1129 34.83 -13.49 97.93
CA GLN A 1129 33.61 -13.66 97.14
C GLN A 1129 33.73 -13.05 95.73
N VAL A 1130 33.62 -13.88 94.68
CA VAL A 1130 33.69 -13.46 93.26
C VAL A 1130 32.28 -13.17 92.75
N LYS A 1131 32.06 -12.02 92.09
CA LYS A 1131 30.77 -11.65 91.51
C LYS A 1131 30.83 -11.73 89.99
N VAL A 1132 29.97 -12.54 89.39
CA VAL A 1132 29.87 -12.70 87.93
C VAL A 1132 28.46 -12.39 87.47
N GLU A 1133 28.34 -11.46 86.53
CA GLU A 1133 27.08 -11.06 85.92
C GLU A 1133 27.05 -11.51 84.46
N VAL A 1134 26.03 -12.29 84.10
CA VAL A 1134 25.80 -12.76 82.73
C VAL A 1134 24.56 -12.06 82.18
N ASN A 1135 24.75 -11.26 81.14
CA ASN A 1135 23.71 -10.49 80.48
C ASN A 1135 23.49 -10.98 79.05
N LEU A 1136 22.22 -11.12 78.66
CA LEU A 1136 21.82 -11.38 77.28
C LEU A 1136 21.07 -10.15 76.75
N GLN A 1137 21.56 -9.56 75.65
CA GLN A 1137 20.96 -8.37 75.02
C GLN A 1137 20.75 -8.58 73.52
N THR A 1138 19.69 -8.00 72.97
CA THR A 1138 19.42 -7.93 71.53
C THR A 1138 19.63 -6.48 71.07
N ASN A 1139 20.42 -6.26 70.02
CA ASN A 1139 20.69 -4.90 69.52
C ASN A 1139 19.82 -4.57 68.29
N ILE A 1140 19.64 -3.27 67.99
CA ILE A 1140 18.98 -2.79 66.78
C ILE A 1140 19.91 -3.04 65.58
N GLY A 1141 19.82 -4.25 65.00
CA GLY A 1141 20.64 -4.66 63.85
C GLY A 1141 20.85 -6.17 63.70
N ASP A 1142 19.89 -7.01 64.11
CA ASP A 1142 19.89 -8.48 63.91
C ASP A 1142 21.04 -9.27 64.57
N THR A 1143 21.59 -8.77 65.69
CA THR A 1143 22.66 -9.45 66.45
C THR A 1143 22.32 -9.64 67.92
N LEU A 1144 22.73 -10.81 68.43
CA LEU A 1144 22.62 -11.27 69.81
C LEU A 1144 23.93 -11.04 70.55
N LEU A 1145 23.86 -10.42 71.73
CA LEU A 1145 25.01 -10.14 72.59
C LEU A 1145 24.96 -10.95 73.89
N ILE A 1146 25.96 -11.81 74.12
CA ILE A 1146 26.16 -12.50 75.40
C ILE A 1146 27.34 -11.84 76.13
N ILE A 1147 27.08 -11.20 77.26
CA ILE A 1147 28.05 -10.42 78.01
C ILE A 1147 28.30 -11.11 79.36
N ILE A 1148 29.55 -11.43 79.66
CA ILE A 1148 29.98 -12.07 80.92
C ILE A 1148 30.95 -11.11 81.61
N LYS A 1149 30.53 -10.56 82.75
CA LYS A 1149 31.26 -9.55 83.51
C LYS A 1149 31.68 -10.09 84.88
N ASP A 1150 32.97 -10.03 85.18
CA ASP A 1150 33.53 -10.39 86.48
C ASP A 1150 34.12 -9.19 87.23
N ASN A 1151 34.28 -9.32 88.54
CA ASN A 1151 34.90 -8.32 89.42
C ASN A 1151 36.34 -8.69 89.85
N GLY A 1152 37.05 -9.47 89.03
CA GLY A 1152 38.38 -10.01 89.31
C GLY A 1152 39.53 -9.01 89.13
N ALA A 1153 40.76 -9.52 89.06
CA ALA A 1153 41.97 -8.72 89.00
C ALA A 1153 42.14 -7.88 87.70
N GLY A 1154 41.34 -8.15 86.67
CA GLY A 1154 41.49 -7.56 85.34
C GLY A 1154 42.69 -8.11 84.56
N ILE A 1155 42.76 -7.76 83.27
CA ILE A 1155 43.82 -8.15 82.32
C ILE A 1155 44.71 -6.92 82.10
N ASP A 1156 46.03 -7.11 82.18
CA ASP A 1156 47.00 -6.04 81.91
C ASP A 1156 46.96 -5.65 80.41
N PRO A 1157 46.84 -4.36 80.06
CA PRO A 1157 46.88 -3.90 78.67
C PRO A 1157 48.08 -4.41 77.86
N ALA A 1158 49.23 -4.63 78.50
CA ALA A 1158 50.44 -5.13 77.84
C ALA A 1158 50.31 -6.58 77.29
N ILE A 1159 49.32 -7.34 77.79
CA ILE A 1159 49.07 -8.73 77.37
C ILE A 1159 47.73 -8.91 76.66
N ALA A 1160 46.93 -7.85 76.50
CA ALA A 1160 45.58 -7.90 75.95
C ALA A 1160 45.53 -8.54 74.55
N ASP A 1161 46.48 -8.22 73.66
CA ASP A 1161 46.53 -8.75 72.30
C ASP A 1161 46.91 -10.25 72.23
N LYS A 1162 47.40 -10.81 73.35
CA LYS A 1162 47.92 -12.18 73.42
C LYS A 1162 46.92 -13.17 74.04
N VAL A 1163 45.84 -12.71 74.68
CA VAL A 1163 44.94 -13.59 75.45
C VAL A 1163 44.15 -14.59 74.61
N PHE A 1164 43.99 -14.33 73.31
CA PHE A 1164 43.35 -15.26 72.36
C PHE A 1164 44.35 -16.11 71.58
N ILE A 1165 45.65 -15.95 71.82
CA ILE A 1165 46.68 -16.77 71.18
C ILE A 1165 46.74 -18.12 71.92
N PRO A 1166 46.70 -19.27 71.20
CA PRO A 1166 46.82 -20.58 71.82
C PRO A 1166 48.05 -20.69 72.73
N ARG A 1167 47.88 -21.32 73.90
CA ARG A 1167 48.90 -21.53 74.96
C ARG A 1167 49.39 -20.28 75.68
N PHE A 1168 48.83 -19.10 75.38
CA PHE A 1168 49.05 -17.93 76.23
C PHE A 1168 48.23 -18.06 77.52
N THR A 1169 48.92 -18.15 78.66
CA THR A 1169 48.30 -18.23 79.99
C THR A 1169 49.15 -17.43 80.99
N THR A 1170 48.49 -16.76 81.93
CA THR A 1170 49.13 -16.08 83.06
C THR A 1170 49.03 -16.90 84.37
N LYS A 1171 48.55 -18.15 84.30
CA LYS A 1171 48.29 -19.04 85.43
C LYS A 1171 49.26 -20.23 85.45
N GLU A 1172 49.76 -20.61 86.64
CA GLU A 1172 50.73 -21.71 86.83
C GLU A 1172 50.24 -23.10 86.38
N GLN A 1173 48.92 -23.35 86.34
CA GLN A 1173 48.32 -24.64 85.92
C GLN A 1173 47.34 -24.53 84.72
N GLY A 1174 47.37 -23.43 83.96
CA GLY A 1174 46.44 -23.23 82.82
C GLY A 1174 46.95 -23.82 81.50
N SER A 1175 46.08 -24.45 80.69
CA SER A 1175 46.49 -24.97 79.37
C SER A 1175 46.71 -23.88 78.30
N GLY A 1176 46.15 -22.68 78.52
CA GLY A 1176 46.19 -21.55 77.58
C GLY A 1176 45.42 -21.75 76.27
N ILE A 1177 44.63 -22.82 76.13
CA ILE A 1177 43.88 -23.12 74.90
C ILE A 1177 42.44 -22.57 74.95
N GLY A 1178 41.86 -22.47 76.16
CA GLY A 1178 40.45 -22.20 76.34
C GLY A 1178 39.96 -20.94 75.60
N LEU A 1179 40.63 -19.79 75.78
CA LEU A 1179 40.22 -18.54 75.14
C LEU A 1179 40.45 -18.55 73.62
N ALA A 1180 41.52 -19.19 73.14
CA ALA A 1180 41.75 -19.38 71.71
C ALA A 1180 40.66 -20.26 71.06
N MET A 1181 40.26 -21.34 71.72
CA MET A 1181 39.13 -22.20 71.30
C MET A 1181 37.81 -21.44 71.34
N THR A 1182 37.65 -20.56 72.31
CA THR A 1182 36.45 -19.72 72.45
C THR A 1182 36.34 -18.75 71.27
N LYS A 1183 37.44 -18.11 70.88
CA LYS A 1183 37.49 -17.26 69.68
C LYS A 1183 37.23 -18.04 68.40
N TYR A 1184 37.92 -19.16 68.20
CA TYR A 1184 37.70 -20.02 67.03
C TYR A 1184 36.24 -20.48 66.91
N GLY A 1185 35.63 -20.94 68.01
CA GLY A 1185 34.26 -21.43 68.00
C GLY A 1185 33.25 -20.34 67.66
N VAL A 1186 33.42 -19.12 68.17
CA VAL A 1186 32.54 -17.99 67.89
C VAL A 1186 32.67 -17.50 66.44
N GLU A 1187 33.90 -17.37 65.93
CA GLU A 1187 34.15 -16.93 64.54
C GLU A 1187 33.62 -17.93 63.51
N ASN A 1188 33.73 -19.24 63.78
CA ASN A 1188 33.19 -20.28 62.88
C ASN A 1188 31.67 -20.44 62.95
N MET A 1189 31.00 -19.84 63.95
CA MET A 1189 29.54 -19.67 63.98
C MET A 1189 29.09 -18.33 63.36
N GLY A 1190 29.98 -17.60 62.68
CA GLY A 1190 29.67 -16.30 62.06
C GLY A 1190 29.60 -15.13 63.07
N GLY A 1191 30.08 -15.34 64.30
CA GLY A 1191 30.06 -14.35 65.37
C GLY A 1191 31.40 -13.64 65.60
N LYS A 1192 31.45 -12.79 66.63
CA LYS A 1192 32.67 -12.09 67.09
C LYS A 1192 32.81 -12.18 68.60
N ILE A 1193 34.04 -12.19 69.10
CA ILE A 1193 34.35 -12.09 70.53
C ILE A 1193 35.35 -10.97 70.79
N TYR A 1194 35.12 -10.20 71.84
CA TYR A 1194 36.06 -9.21 72.38
C TYR A 1194 35.88 -9.07 73.88
N PHE A 1195 36.75 -8.30 74.52
CA PHE A 1195 36.67 -8.03 75.95
C PHE A 1195 37.10 -6.62 76.29
N GLU A 1196 36.56 -6.11 77.39
CA GLU A 1196 36.98 -4.88 78.04
C GLU A 1196 37.43 -5.20 79.45
N SER A 1197 38.63 -4.75 79.84
CA SER A 1197 39.18 -5.07 81.17
C SER A 1197 39.86 -3.87 81.80
N THR A 1198 39.80 -3.76 83.12
CA THR A 1198 40.54 -2.75 83.88
C THR A 1198 41.16 -3.40 85.11
N ILE A 1199 42.49 -3.23 85.27
CA ILE A 1199 43.25 -3.79 86.39
C ILE A 1199 42.61 -3.39 87.72
N GLY A 1200 42.38 -4.37 88.59
CA GLY A 1200 41.78 -4.21 89.92
C GLY A 1200 40.26 -3.99 89.94
N LYS A 1201 39.59 -3.87 88.79
CA LYS A 1201 38.13 -3.69 88.68
C LYS A 1201 37.41 -4.90 88.08
N GLY A 1202 38.03 -5.64 87.16
CA GLY A 1202 37.46 -6.85 86.55
C GLY A 1202 37.54 -6.88 85.02
N THR A 1203 36.96 -7.92 84.42
CA THR A 1203 36.91 -8.12 82.96
C THR A 1203 35.47 -8.35 82.48
N THR A 1204 35.15 -7.86 81.29
CA THR A 1204 33.88 -8.09 80.59
C THR A 1204 34.18 -8.74 79.25
N PHE A 1205 33.78 -9.99 79.05
CA PHE A 1205 33.79 -10.64 77.74
C PHE A 1205 32.45 -10.45 77.05
N THR A 1206 32.46 -10.16 75.75
CA THR A 1206 31.25 -10.00 74.92
C THR A 1206 31.33 -10.89 73.68
N LEU A 1207 30.28 -11.70 73.48
CA LEU A 1207 30.06 -12.54 72.31
C LEU A 1207 28.96 -11.93 71.45
N GLU A 1208 29.22 -11.72 70.16
CA GLU A 1208 28.24 -11.31 69.16
C GLU A 1208 27.89 -12.50 68.27
N LEU A 1209 26.61 -12.84 68.15
CA LEU A 1209 26.11 -13.94 67.32
C LEU A 1209 24.93 -13.46 66.44
N PRO A 1210 24.72 -14.04 65.24
CA PRO A 1210 23.57 -13.67 64.40
C PRO A 1210 22.26 -14.16 65.03
N ILE A 1211 21.22 -13.32 64.97
CA ILE A 1211 19.86 -13.72 65.36
C ILE A 1211 19.16 -14.39 64.17
N VAL A 1212 18.31 -15.38 64.45
CA VAL A 1212 17.40 -15.96 63.46
C VAL A 1212 15.96 -15.91 63.96
N ASP A 1213 15.05 -15.49 63.08
CA ASP A 1213 13.61 -15.37 63.37
C ASP A 1213 12.94 -16.71 63.66
#